data_AF-A0A821YS93-F1
#
_entry.id   AF-A0A821YS93-F1
#
_cell.length_a   1.000
_cell.length_b   1.000
_cell.length_c   1.000
_cell.angle_alpha   90.00
_cell.angle_beta   90.00
_cell.angle_gamma   90.00
#
_symmetry.space_group_name_H-M   'P 1'
#
loop_
_entity.id
_entity.type
_entity.pdbx_description
1 polymer ?
#
loop_
_entity_poly.entity_id
_entity_poly.type
_entity_poly.pdbx_seq_one_letter_code
_entity_poly.pdbx_strand_id
1 'polypeptide(L)'
;MEMGMNFLFAWRYFKSKKTTNAINIIAWVSVIAIAVVTAAIIIVLSVFNGFEGLVKGLYTDFYADIKISSANTKTINITKDKLESFKKLSGITNYSCVAEEKAVLLNNGYQSIVVLKGVDENYTIVNNIKSYIKRGEFATGNAEQPQLIVGAGALTMLVLEKQKDIHILKAMGASNQLIQKIFLTEGVLLAVIGGIIGIALATIICIIQQQFHLIKLQGGTFIIDYYPITMQPLDFLLTSATIVVIAFTAAFFPSKKAANQELNLKTKAQFPAPYCSEVYNTNAEPITYVSIAGIANASPDATGGVEHEDYTGITTDLIEGRAYTIRVCGNTDGNYTDYVSVFVDWNQDSDFDDAGEIFKIGGITNSDGLDTTAGVTGAIIVPIGATLGNTRFRVVKHYSTYQNPCNPNAFGNYGEAEDYTVNILASPSCSGTPPVTQASGPSSYCTDSMVSVTISGITAGTGLTYQWQSSPIGTNTWTNVAGATSATATFTHPSGGRDYRCVVTCTSSTQSSNSSIITIQSLNCAPPLNDEACDAMTLVLDGPADCQNSIYATDNSTDPSFTCSTPNNTIWYKYTPATTGVVQFTFKTPDTLGLNGWLGVYTASGSCPGGLTFTDVTNNTLGSCMSFGNDTITKIPATLDAGVEYYFMVDGVSGAVGNYCISIQTPPPAPATCATNISPADAAVDVSAPNTLIKWTPVATATSYDVYFGTVNPPTTKITTTSLDSILVTGLAYTTTYYWYVVPKNLGGSPTGCDANTTSFTTMATPPPPNNDECDSAINIVAGASVAGSTISATQSMAGQTCSGFTGTADDDIWFTFTATQSGDADVTLVPIGTSFDAVVIVYSGDCSTLTQIGCADTSFGGGTEIVHLTGLNAGGTYLFRVYSYSSSITGQGTFNVSIDGSAVLPVSLTQFSGEKKGTSNLLIWTTATEHNNKGFELQRSYNGNDFLKMNFIESKATNGNSATTLNYQFIDTKPFAGTTYYRLKQIDLNGKTNLSNVVAIKGDKVTNLTVTDVYPNPTAKLLNVVISSPVDDKVNIVVTDITGKVVKTQSAQIAVGNNNSQIDVSNLATGTYLMKVMCSNGCTSTTTKFVKQ
;
A
#
# COMPACT_ATOMS: atom_id res chain seq x y z
N MET A 1 -52.58 -12.95 0.77
CA MET A 1 -51.44 -13.81 0.41
C MET A 1 -50.23 -13.23 1.13
N GLU A 2 -49.75 -13.88 2.18
CA GLU A 2 -48.71 -13.30 3.06
C GLU A 2 -47.37 -13.22 2.34
N MET A 3 -46.92 -12.00 2.03
CA MET A 3 -45.58 -11.75 1.52
C MET A 3 -44.60 -11.77 2.71
N GLY A 4 -44.22 -12.99 3.10
CA GLY A 4 -43.56 -13.26 4.37
C GLY A 4 -42.23 -12.52 4.58
N MET A 5 -41.92 -12.32 5.86
CA MET A 5 -40.76 -11.62 6.45
C MET A 5 -39.40 -11.79 5.73
N ASN A 6 -39.18 -12.93 5.05
CA ASN A 6 -37.98 -13.20 4.25
C ASN A 6 -37.78 -12.20 3.08
N PHE A 7 -38.86 -11.74 2.42
CA PHE A 7 -38.76 -10.77 1.33
C PHE A 7 -38.28 -9.40 1.84
N LEU A 8 -38.77 -8.98 3.01
CA LEU A 8 -38.34 -7.75 3.67
C LEU A 8 -36.88 -7.83 4.10
N PHE A 9 -36.40 -9.00 4.56
CA PHE A 9 -34.98 -9.20 4.85
C PHE A 9 -34.11 -9.15 3.58
N ALA A 10 -34.49 -9.81 2.49
CA ALA A 10 -33.74 -9.75 1.22
C ALA A 10 -33.69 -8.32 0.66
N TRP A 11 -34.81 -7.58 0.67
CA TRP A 11 -34.87 -6.18 0.22
C TRP A 11 -34.06 -5.23 1.11
N ARG A 12 -34.11 -5.39 2.44
CA ARG A 12 -33.28 -4.61 3.37
C ARG A 12 -31.80 -4.94 3.23
N TYR A 13 -31.46 -6.20 2.98
CA TYR A 13 -30.09 -6.64 2.73
C TYR A 13 -29.52 -5.98 1.46
N PHE A 14 -30.26 -6.04 0.34
CA PHE A 14 -29.91 -5.38 -0.93
C PHE A 14 -29.79 -3.85 -0.83
N LYS A 15 -30.66 -3.19 -0.06
CA LYS A 15 -30.70 -1.71 0.04
C LYS A 15 -29.82 -1.12 1.16
N SER A 16 -29.29 -1.92 2.08
CA SER A 16 -28.48 -1.40 3.20
C SER A 16 -27.14 -0.84 2.73
N LYS A 17 -26.79 0.37 3.17
CA LYS A 17 -25.41 0.88 3.09
C LYS A 17 -24.54 -0.01 3.99
N LYS A 18 -23.47 -0.61 3.45
CA LYS A 18 -22.51 -1.43 4.20
C LYS A 18 -21.10 -0.91 4.01
N THR A 19 -20.26 -1.12 5.02
CA THR A 19 -18.86 -0.68 5.07
C THR A 19 -17.99 -1.31 3.97
N THR A 20 -18.37 -2.48 3.44
CA THR A 20 -17.76 -3.10 2.25
C THR A 20 -18.61 -2.87 0.99
N ASN A 21 -18.30 -1.82 0.22
CA ASN A 21 -19.04 -1.44 -0.99
C ASN A 21 -19.09 -2.54 -2.09
N ALA A 22 -18.13 -3.47 -2.11
CA ALA A 22 -17.97 -4.49 -3.15
C ALA A 22 -19.22 -5.36 -3.36
N ILE A 23 -19.92 -5.77 -2.30
CA ILE A 23 -21.07 -6.71 -2.41
C ILE A 23 -22.25 -6.05 -3.14
N ASN A 24 -22.56 -4.79 -2.81
CA ASN A 24 -23.63 -4.04 -3.49
C ASN A 24 -23.26 -3.76 -4.96
N ILE A 25 -21.98 -3.51 -5.24
CA ILE A 25 -21.48 -3.36 -6.62
C ILE A 25 -21.67 -4.66 -7.40
N ILE A 26 -21.31 -5.83 -6.85
CA ILE A 26 -21.49 -7.15 -7.50
C ILE A 26 -22.97 -7.42 -7.80
N ALA A 27 -23.89 -7.07 -6.89
CA ALA A 27 -25.33 -7.22 -7.11
C ALA A 27 -25.84 -6.33 -8.27
N TRP A 28 -25.44 -5.05 -8.32
CA TRP A 28 -25.81 -4.16 -9.43
C TRP A 28 -25.14 -4.53 -10.75
N VAL A 29 -23.89 -4.98 -10.73
CA VAL A 29 -23.21 -5.54 -11.91
C VAL A 29 -23.95 -6.78 -12.42
N SER A 30 -24.46 -7.63 -11.53
CA SER A 30 -25.28 -8.79 -11.90
C SER A 30 -26.61 -8.38 -12.53
N VAL A 31 -27.30 -7.37 -11.98
CA VAL A 31 -28.54 -6.80 -12.56
C VAL A 31 -28.28 -6.21 -13.94
N ILE A 32 -27.19 -5.47 -14.11
CA ILE A 32 -26.78 -4.89 -15.41
C ILE A 32 -26.44 -6.01 -16.40
N ALA A 33 -25.68 -7.03 -16.00
CA ALA A 33 -25.35 -8.16 -16.84
C ALA A 33 -26.61 -8.91 -17.31
N ILE A 34 -27.55 -9.19 -16.40
CA ILE A 34 -28.84 -9.82 -16.74
C ILE A 34 -29.64 -8.91 -17.67
N ALA A 35 -29.69 -7.59 -17.43
CA ALA A 35 -30.41 -6.64 -18.29
C ALA A 35 -29.81 -6.60 -19.71
N VAL A 36 -28.49 -6.55 -19.84
CA VAL A 36 -27.78 -6.56 -21.13
C VAL A 36 -27.99 -7.89 -21.85
N VAL A 37 -27.89 -9.04 -21.17
CA VAL A 37 -28.14 -10.37 -21.77
C VAL A 37 -29.58 -10.52 -22.20
N THR A 38 -30.54 -10.08 -21.38
CA THR A 38 -31.98 -10.07 -21.71
C THR A 38 -32.23 -9.22 -22.96
N ALA A 39 -31.69 -8.01 -22.99
CA ALA A 39 -31.86 -7.11 -24.11
C ALA A 39 -31.23 -7.69 -25.39
N ALA A 40 -30.01 -8.22 -25.29
CA ALA A 40 -29.29 -8.83 -26.39
C ALA A 40 -30.05 -10.03 -26.98
N ILE A 41 -30.57 -10.94 -26.15
CA ILE A 41 -31.35 -12.10 -26.62
C ILE A 41 -32.61 -11.64 -27.36
N ILE A 42 -33.37 -10.68 -26.81
CA ILE A 42 -34.59 -10.16 -27.44
C ILE A 42 -34.27 -9.44 -28.76
N ILE A 43 -33.22 -8.62 -28.80
CA ILE A 43 -32.76 -7.94 -30.03
C ILE A 43 -32.31 -8.97 -31.06
N VAL A 44 -31.54 -9.99 -30.65
CA VAL A 44 -31.03 -11.04 -31.54
C VAL A 44 -32.17 -11.90 -32.11
N LEU A 45 -33.14 -12.31 -31.29
CA LEU A 45 -34.34 -13.01 -31.78
C LEU A 45 -35.15 -12.12 -32.73
N SER A 46 -35.35 -10.84 -32.39
CA SER A 46 -36.07 -9.89 -33.26
C SER A 46 -35.32 -9.62 -34.58
N VAL A 47 -33.98 -9.64 -34.58
CA VAL A 47 -33.15 -9.60 -35.79
C VAL A 47 -33.26 -10.90 -36.55
N PHE A 48 -33.21 -12.08 -35.92
CA PHE A 48 -33.37 -13.38 -36.58
C PHE A 48 -34.75 -13.55 -37.22
N ASN A 49 -35.82 -13.08 -36.57
CA ASN A 49 -37.16 -13.02 -37.16
C ASN A 49 -37.20 -12.13 -38.42
N GLY A 50 -36.39 -11.06 -38.47
CA GLY A 50 -36.17 -10.26 -39.68
C GLY A 50 -35.24 -10.94 -40.70
N PHE A 51 -34.25 -11.70 -40.23
CA PHE A 51 -33.24 -12.36 -41.04
C PHE A 51 -33.70 -13.69 -41.64
N GLU A 52 -34.65 -14.43 -41.06
CA GLU A 52 -35.14 -15.70 -41.64
C GLU A 52 -35.71 -15.48 -43.04
N GLY A 53 -36.38 -14.34 -43.27
CA GLY A 53 -36.82 -13.90 -44.59
C GLY A 53 -35.67 -13.62 -45.57
N LEU A 54 -34.53 -13.10 -45.09
CA LEU A 54 -33.34 -12.82 -45.89
C LEU A 54 -32.48 -14.08 -46.14
N VAL A 55 -32.38 -14.94 -45.13
CA VAL A 55 -31.58 -16.17 -45.13
C VAL A 55 -32.13 -17.19 -46.13
N LYS A 56 -33.46 -17.26 -46.31
CA LYS A 56 -34.09 -18.03 -47.39
C LYS A 56 -33.63 -17.59 -48.80
N GLY A 57 -33.11 -16.36 -48.96
CA GLY A 57 -32.45 -15.91 -50.19
C GLY A 57 -30.95 -16.21 -50.26
N LEU A 58 -30.23 -16.16 -49.13
CA LEU A 58 -28.78 -16.35 -49.08
C LEU A 58 -28.33 -17.82 -49.25
N TYR A 59 -29.15 -18.80 -48.89
CA TYR A 59 -28.78 -20.21 -49.05
C TYR A 59 -28.66 -20.66 -50.52
N THR A 60 -29.39 -20.02 -51.44
CA THR A 60 -29.38 -20.34 -52.88
C THR A 60 -28.05 -19.99 -53.57
N ASP A 61 -27.29 -19.02 -53.05
CA ASP A 61 -26.03 -18.58 -53.68
C ASP A 61 -24.85 -19.57 -53.48
N PHE A 62 -24.83 -20.28 -52.34
CA PHE A 62 -23.67 -21.09 -51.91
C PHE A 62 -23.87 -22.60 -52.00
N TYR A 63 -25.10 -23.08 -52.19
CA TYR A 63 -25.44 -24.48 -52.37
C TYR A 63 -26.11 -24.67 -53.73
N ALA A 64 -25.74 -25.72 -54.45
CA ALA A 64 -26.45 -26.09 -55.68
C ALA A 64 -27.87 -26.55 -55.35
N ASP A 65 -28.85 -26.20 -56.19
CA ASP A 65 -30.27 -26.55 -56.00
C ASP A 65 -30.49 -28.06 -55.77
N ILE A 66 -29.64 -28.90 -56.38
CA ILE A 66 -29.66 -30.35 -56.26
C ILE A 66 -28.22 -30.87 -56.10
N LYS A 67 -27.94 -31.61 -55.01
CA LYS A 67 -26.68 -32.32 -54.78
C LYS A 67 -26.85 -33.83 -54.94
N ILE A 68 -26.09 -34.44 -55.83
CA ILE A 68 -26.00 -35.90 -56.00
C ILE A 68 -24.76 -36.41 -55.25
N SER A 69 -24.91 -37.46 -54.45
CA SER A 69 -23.82 -38.10 -53.69
C SER A 69 -23.93 -39.63 -53.79
N SER A 70 -22.82 -40.35 -53.58
CA SER A 70 -22.86 -41.82 -53.54
C SER A 70 -23.41 -42.28 -52.20
N ALA A 71 -24.33 -43.24 -52.23
CA ALA A 71 -24.89 -43.85 -51.01
C ALA A 71 -23.89 -44.77 -50.29
N ASN A 72 -22.98 -45.42 -51.04
CA ASN A 72 -22.21 -46.58 -50.54
C ASN A 72 -20.68 -46.42 -50.68
N THR A 73 -20.18 -45.37 -51.32
CA THR A 73 -18.73 -45.16 -51.58
C THR A 73 -18.33 -43.71 -51.32
N LYS A 74 -17.07 -43.46 -50.93
CA LYS A 74 -16.57 -42.08 -50.74
C LYS A 74 -16.52 -41.25 -52.03
N THR A 75 -16.35 -41.89 -53.19
CA THR A 75 -16.28 -41.23 -54.50
C THR A 75 -17.37 -41.73 -55.45
N ILE A 76 -17.77 -40.87 -56.38
CA ILE A 76 -18.68 -41.18 -57.49
C ILE A 76 -17.85 -41.30 -58.77
N ASN A 77 -17.84 -42.47 -59.41
CA ASN A 77 -17.21 -42.67 -60.71
C ASN A 77 -18.28 -42.62 -61.82
N ILE A 78 -18.33 -41.53 -62.59
CA ILE A 78 -19.23 -41.36 -63.73
C ILE A 78 -18.42 -41.09 -65.01
N THR A 79 -18.80 -41.74 -66.11
CA THR A 79 -18.21 -41.53 -67.44
C THR A 79 -18.69 -40.23 -68.08
N LYS A 80 -17.85 -39.59 -68.92
CA LYS A 80 -18.18 -38.29 -69.56
C LYS A 80 -19.52 -38.31 -70.31
N ASP A 81 -19.83 -39.41 -71.00
CA ASP A 81 -21.09 -39.55 -71.76
C ASP A 81 -22.34 -39.55 -70.85
N LYS A 82 -22.22 -40.04 -69.62
CA LYS A 82 -23.29 -39.96 -68.61
C LYS A 82 -23.43 -38.54 -68.05
N LEU A 83 -22.33 -37.82 -67.85
CA LEU A 83 -22.39 -36.41 -67.41
C LEU A 83 -23.09 -35.51 -68.44
N GLU A 84 -22.77 -35.65 -69.72
CA GLU A 84 -23.46 -34.93 -70.81
C GLU A 84 -24.93 -35.35 -70.99
N SER A 85 -25.34 -36.52 -70.48
CA SER A 85 -26.76 -36.91 -70.49
C SER A 85 -27.60 -36.09 -69.52
N PHE A 86 -27.04 -35.55 -68.43
CA PHE A 86 -27.79 -34.76 -67.45
C PHE A 86 -28.26 -33.40 -67.98
N LYS A 87 -27.50 -32.76 -68.89
CA LYS A 87 -27.92 -31.53 -69.58
C LYS A 87 -29.14 -31.69 -70.49
N LYS A 88 -29.56 -32.94 -70.78
CA LYS A 88 -30.73 -33.25 -71.62
C LYS A 88 -32.00 -33.47 -70.80
N LEU A 89 -31.92 -33.42 -69.46
CA LEU A 89 -33.07 -33.54 -68.57
C LEU A 89 -33.73 -32.17 -68.35
N SER A 90 -35.06 -32.13 -68.44
CA SER A 90 -35.82 -30.91 -68.17
C SER A 90 -35.63 -30.47 -66.72
N GLY A 91 -35.23 -29.21 -66.50
CA GLY A 91 -34.99 -28.62 -65.19
C GLY A 91 -33.53 -28.59 -64.71
N ILE A 92 -32.56 -29.14 -65.46
CA ILE A 92 -31.13 -29.07 -65.11
C ILE A 92 -30.38 -28.19 -66.11
N THR A 93 -29.95 -27.00 -65.67
CA THR A 93 -29.26 -26.02 -66.54
C THR A 93 -27.75 -26.22 -66.59
N ASN A 94 -27.10 -26.48 -65.46
CA ASN A 94 -25.65 -26.66 -65.32
C ASN A 94 -25.33 -27.70 -64.23
N TYR A 95 -24.09 -28.19 -64.20
CA TYR A 95 -23.56 -29.03 -63.12
C TYR A 95 -22.09 -28.72 -62.85
N SER A 96 -21.60 -29.09 -61.66
CA SER A 96 -20.19 -28.98 -61.26
C SER A 96 -19.81 -30.19 -60.40
N CYS A 97 -18.60 -30.69 -60.59
CA CYS A 97 -18.02 -31.79 -59.82
C CYS A 97 -17.30 -31.25 -58.58
N VAL A 98 -17.61 -31.84 -57.41
CA VAL A 98 -17.09 -31.41 -56.11
C VAL A 98 -16.60 -32.62 -55.30
N ALA A 99 -15.41 -32.50 -54.70
CA ALA A 99 -14.88 -33.42 -53.70
C ALA A 99 -14.68 -32.67 -52.38
N GLU A 100 -15.12 -33.26 -51.26
CA GLU A 100 -15.09 -32.63 -49.93
C GLU A 100 -14.46 -33.59 -48.92
N GLU A 101 -13.49 -33.14 -48.12
CA GLU A 101 -12.86 -33.95 -47.06
C GLU A 101 -12.34 -33.06 -45.91
N LYS A 102 -12.18 -33.62 -44.72
CA LYS A 102 -11.60 -32.90 -43.57
C LYS A 102 -10.08 -32.86 -43.67
N ALA A 103 -9.49 -31.68 -43.48
CA ALA A 103 -8.05 -31.46 -43.47
C ALA A 103 -7.62 -30.69 -42.21
N VAL A 104 -6.35 -30.81 -41.82
CA VAL A 104 -5.75 -29.93 -40.81
C VAL A 104 -4.94 -28.87 -41.53
N LEU A 105 -5.30 -27.60 -41.34
CA LEU A 105 -4.57 -26.45 -41.84
C LEU A 105 -3.57 -26.03 -40.76
N LEU A 106 -2.28 -26.09 -41.10
CA LEU A 106 -1.17 -25.88 -40.16
C LEU A 106 -0.31 -24.72 -40.65
N ASN A 107 -0.08 -23.73 -39.78
CA ASN A 107 0.76 -22.57 -40.08
C ASN A 107 1.56 -22.17 -38.83
N ASN A 108 2.90 -22.15 -38.94
CA ASN A 108 3.82 -21.75 -37.86
C ASN A 108 3.52 -22.38 -36.48
N GLY A 109 3.18 -23.67 -36.46
CA GLY A 109 2.87 -24.44 -35.24
C GLY A 109 1.40 -24.42 -34.81
N TYR A 110 0.57 -23.53 -35.35
CA TYR A 110 -0.87 -23.50 -35.07
C TYR A 110 -1.61 -24.48 -35.99
N GLN A 111 -2.52 -25.27 -35.42
CA GLN A 111 -3.33 -26.26 -36.13
C GLN A 111 -4.81 -25.92 -36.02
N SER A 112 -5.53 -25.99 -37.13
CA SER A 112 -7.00 -25.87 -37.16
C SER A 112 -7.61 -26.88 -38.13
N ILE A 113 -8.72 -27.50 -37.75
CA ILE A 113 -9.42 -28.47 -38.61
C ILE A 113 -10.36 -27.71 -39.54
N VAL A 114 -10.18 -27.89 -40.85
CA VAL A 114 -10.99 -27.28 -41.92
C VAL A 114 -11.66 -28.35 -42.77
N VAL A 115 -12.72 -27.98 -43.49
CA VAL A 115 -13.27 -28.81 -44.57
C VAL A 115 -12.72 -28.29 -45.89
N LEU A 116 -11.86 -29.07 -46.53
CA LEU A 116 -11.29 -28.75 -47.83
C LEU A 116 -12.26 -29.19 -48.93
N LYS A 117 -12.55 -28.30 -49.88
CA LYS A 117 -13.35 -28.61 -51.06
C LYS A 117 -12.52 -28.44 -52.34
N GLY A 118 -12.33 -29.52 -53.08
CA GLY A 118 -11.86 -29.49 -54.45
C GLY A 118 -13.06 -29.32 -55.39
N VAL A 119 -12.99 -28.36 -56.31
CA VAL A 119 -14.09 -28.00 -57.22
C VAL A 119 -13.55 -27.81 -58.64
N ASP A 120 -14.41 -27.99 -59.64
CA ASP A 120 -14.09 -27.67 -61.03
C ASP A 120 -14.36 -26.20 -61.40
N GLU A 121 -13.95 -25.80 -62.60
CA GLU A 121 -14.12 -24.43 -63.12
C GLU A 121 -15.60 -24.00 -63.22
N ASN A 122 -16.51 -24.96 -63.43
CA ASN A 122 -17.96 -24.71 -63.53
C ASN A 122 -18.62 -24.43 -62.19
N TYR A 123 -17.92 -24.63 -61.06
CA TYR A 123 -18.45 -24.35 -59.72
C TYR A 123 -18.91 -22.89 -59.57
N THR A 124 -18.25 -21.95 -60.25
CA THR A 124 -18.63 -20.52 -60.25
C THR A 124 -19.88 -20.19 -61.09
N ILE A 125 -20.35 -21.15 -61.90
CA ILE A 125 -21.57 -21.05 -62.73
C ILE A 125 -22.77 -21.69 -62.00
N VAL A 126 -22.52 -22.75 -61.23
CA VAL A 126 -23.53 -23.42 -60.39
C VAL A 126 -23.73 -22.68 -59.06
N ASN A 127 -22.70 -22.02 -58.54
CA ASN A 127 -22.73 -21.29 -57.27
C ASN A 127 -22.10 -19.89 -57.42
N ASN A 128 -22.76 -18.87 -56.87
CA ASN A 128 -22.42 -17.46 -57.04
C ASN A 128 -21.21 -16.99 -56.19
N ILE A 129 -20.28 -17.90 -55.88
CA ILE A 129 -19.18 -17.68 -54.92
C ILE A 129 -18.21 -16.58 -55.36
N LYS A 130 -18.14 -16.27 -56.66
CA LYS A 130 -17.30 -15.18 -57.22
C LYS A 130 -17.65 -13.80 -56.65
N SER A 131 -18.92 -13.56 -56.31
CA SER A 131 -19.38 -12.29 -55.72
C SER A 131 -18.94 -12.08 -54.25
N TYR A 132 -18.42 -13.14 -53.60
CA TYR A 132 -18.08 -13.15 -52.18
C TYR A 132 -16.56 -13.20 -51.88
N ILE A 133 -15.69 -13.22 -52.91
CA ILE A 133 -14.23 -13.15 -52.73
C ILE A 133 -13.82 -11.74 -52.28
N LYS A 134 -13.33 -11.63 -51.04
CA LYS A 134 -12.91 -10.36 -50.43
C LYS A 134 -11.48 -9.94 -50.77
N ARG A 135 -10.62 -10.87 -51.19
CA ARG A 135 -9.21 -10.62 -51.56
C ARG A 135 -8.71 -11.76 -52.45
N GLY A 136 -7.92 -11.44 -53.47
CA GLY A 136 -7.53 -12.40 -54.52
C GLY A 136 -8.62 -12.58 -55.58
N GLU A 137 -8.43 -13.55 -56.48
CA GLU A 137 -9.44 -13.98 -57.46
C GLU A 137 -9.83 -15.44 -57.20
N PHE A 138 -11.03 -15.85 -57.64
CA PHE A 138 -11.41 -17.26 -57.59
C PHE A 138 -10.67 -18.02 -58.68
N ALA A 139 -9.67 -18.80 -58.30
CA ALA A 139 -8.92 -19.68 -59.19
C ALA A 139 -8.60 -20.99 -58.47
N THR A 140 -8.77 -22.11 -59.17
CA THR A 140 -8.58 -23.47 -58.64
C THR A 140 -7.13 -23.96 -58.74
N GLY A 141 -6.29 -23.23 -59.48
CA GLY A 141 -4.94 -23.69 -59.84
C GLY A 141 -4.97 -24.89 -60.81
N ASN A 142 -3.84 -25.60 -60.89
CA ASN A 142 -3.71 -26.86 -61.62
C ASN A 142 -3.05 -27.93 -60.74
N ALA A 143 -2.83 -29.14 -61.27
CA ALA A 143 -2.29 -30.26 -60.49
C ALA A 143 -0.83 -30.05 -60.02
N GLU A 144 -0.03 -29.23 -60.71
CA GLU A 144 1.33 -28.89 -60.29
C GLU A 144 1.40 -27.65 -59.37
N GLN A 145 0.40 -26.78 -59.43
CA GLN A 145 0.27 -25.54 -58.64
C GLN A 145 -1.17 -25.36 -58.14
N PRO A 146 -1.57 -26.08 -57.08
CA PRO A 146 -2.90 -25.94 -56.48
C PRO A 146 -3.03 -24.60 -55.75
N GLN A 147 -4.17 -23.93 -55.93
CA GLN A 147 -4.49 -22.68 -55.24
C GLN A 147 -5.57 -22.91 -54.16
N LEU A 148 -5.50 -22.13 -53.07
CA LEU A 148 -6.34 -22.33 -51.88
C LEU A 148 -7.05 -21.03 -51.49
N ILE A 149 -8.34 -21.13 -51.18
CA ILE A 149 -9.20 -20.03 -50.73
C ILE A 149 -9.67 -20.36 -49.31
N VAL A 150 -9.51 -19.43 -48.35
CA VAL A 150 -9.73 -19.67 -46.90
C VAL A 150 -10.72 -18.66 -46.32
N GLY A 151 -11.60 -19.13 -45.43
CA GLY A 151 -12.60 -18.29 -44.75
C GLY A 151 -12.04 -17.52 -43.55
N ALA A 152 -12.50 -16.27 -43.37
CA ALA A 152 -11.96 -15.33 -42.38
C ALA A 152 -12.12 -15.75 -40.90
N GLY A 153 -13.06 -16.65 -40.57
CA GLY A 153 -13.30 -17.12 -39.21
C GLY A 153 -12.19 -18.01 -38.61
N ALA A 154 -11.24 -18.48 -39.42
CA ALA A 154 -10.15 -19.36 -38.96
C ALA A 154 -9.00 -18.63 -38.22
N LEU A 155 -9.18 -17.37 -37.84
CA LEU A 155 -8.08 -16.46 -37.46
C LEU A 155 -8.12 -15.85 -36.04
N THR A 156 -9.11 -16.17 -35.18
CA THR A 156 -9.23 -15.51 -33.86
C THR A 156 -9.75 -16.41 -32.74
N MET A 157 -8.91 -16.71 -31.73
CA MET A 157 -9.36 -17.12 -30.38
C MET A 157 -8.23 -16.96 -29.34
N LEU A 158 -8.46 -16.23 -28.23
CA LEU A 158 -7.60 -16.26 -27.03
C LEU A 158 -8.27 -15.55 -25.81
N VAL A 159 -8.16 -16.21 -24.63
CA VAL A 159 -8.32 -15.70 -23.23
C VAL A 159 -9.71 -15.63 -22.54
N LEU A 160 -9.75 -16.28 -21.36
CA LEU A 160 -10.68 -16.31 -20.20
C LEU A 160 -9.86 -16.89 -19.00
N GLU A 161 -10.13 -16.77 -17.69
CA GLU A 161 -10.97 -15.93 -16.78
C GLU A 161 -10.43 -16.18 -15.33
N LYS A 162 -10.88 -15.47 -14.27
CA LYS A 162 -10.62 -15.87 -12.85
C LYS A 162 -11.74 -15.51 -11.86
N GLN A 163 -11.83 -16.29 -10.76
CA GLN A 163 -12.81 -16.18 -9.67
C GLN A 163 -12.16 -16.30 -8.28
N LYS A 164 -12.61 -15.52 -7.29
CA LYS A 164 -12.45 -15.73 -5.83
C LYS A 164 -13.33 -14.70 -5.11
N ASP A 165 -14.37 -15.08 -4.33
CA ASP A 165 -15.09 -14.19 -3.37
C ASP A 165 -16.24 -14.82 -2.53
N ILE A 166 -16.31 -16.17 -2.39
CA ILE A 166 -17.50 -16.84 -1.80
C ILE A 166 -17.47 -16.99 -0.26
N HIS A 167 -16.34 -16.71 0.41
CA HIS A 167 -16.12 -17.18 1.80
C HIS A 167 -16.75 -16.34 2.92
N ILE A 168 -17.11 -15.08 2.67
CA ILE A 168 -17.47 -14.13 3.75
C ILE A 168 -18.83 -14.44 4.39
N LEU A 169 -19.81 -14.92 3.62
CA LEU A 169 -21.22 -14.96 4.06
C LEU A 169 -21.61 -16.11 5.01
N LYS A 170 -20.66 -16.97 5.38
CA LYS A 170 -20.90 -18.06 6.34
C LYS A 170 -20.53 -17.71 7.78
N ALA A 171 -19.77 -16.64 8.01
CA ALA A 171 -19.32 -16.21 9.32
C ALA A 171 -20.42 -15.57 10.20
N MET A 172 -21.58 -15.23 9.62
CA MET A 172 -22.64 -14.44 10.28
C MET A 172 -23.84 -15.26 10.84
N GLY A 173 -23.68 -16.58 11.04
CA GLY A 173 -24.60 -17.37 11.88
C GLY A 173 -26.02 -17.64 11.33
N ALA A 174 -26.29 -17.37 10.05
CA ALA A 174 -27.59 -17.70 9.46
C ALA A 174 -27.77 -19.23 9.27
N SER A 175 -28.97 -19.77 9.54
CA SER A 175 -29.22 -21.22 9.42
C SER A 175 -29.30 -21.69 7.97
N ASN A 176 -28.89 -22.92 7.68
CA ASN A 176 -28.78 -23.44 6.30
C ASN A 176 -30.08 -23.29 5.47
N GLN A 177 -31.26 -23.48 6.08
CA GLN A 177 -32.55 -23.27 5.41
C GLN A 177 -32.89 -21.78 5.20
N LEU A 178 -32.46 -20.90 6.09
CA LEU A 178 -32.65 -19.45 5.97
C LEU A 178 -31.69 -18.88 4.90
N ILE A 179 -30.41 -19.29 4.94
CA ILE A 179 -29.41 -19.03 3.90
C ILE A 179 -29.97 -19.42 2.52
N GLN A 180 -30.41 -20.68 2.36
CA GLN A 180 -30.90 -21.14 1.06
C GLN A 180 -32.11 -20.33 0.57
N LYS A 181 -33.05 -19.99 1.47
CA LYS A 181 -34.22 -19.17 1.12
C LYS A 181 -33.86 -17.71 0.79
N ILE A 182 -32.90 -17.10 1.50
CA ILE A 182 -32.45 -15.73 1.24
C ILE A 182 -31.76 -15.66 -0.13
N PHE A 183 -30.73 -16.48 -0.37
CA PHE A 183 -30.00 -16.48 -1.66
C PHE A 183 -30.89 -16.81 -2.86
N LEU A 184 -31.86 -17.73 -2.70
CA LEU A 184 -32.81 -18.06 -3.77
C LEU A 184 -33.80 -16.91 -4.05
N THR A 185 -34.26 -16.23 -3.00
CA THR A 185 -35.17 -15.06 -3.14
C THR A 185 -34.43 -13.87 -3.74
N GLU A 186 -33.18 -13.63 -3.34
CA GLU A 186 -32.30 -12.59 -3.87
C GLU A 186 -31.98 -12.84 -5.35
N GLY A 187 -31.56 -14.06 -5.73
CA GLY A 187 -31.27 -14.41 -7.12
C GLY A 187 -32.48 -14.22 -8.05
N VAL A 188 -33.69 -14.59 -7.60
CA VAL A 188 -34.94 -14.34 -8.36
C VAL A 188 -35.26 -12.85 -8.44
N LEU A 189 -35.08 -12.09 -7.35
CA LEU A 189 -35.32 -10.64 -7.32
C LEU A 189 -34.39 -9.88 -8.29
N LEU A 190 -33.09 -10.17 -8.28
CA LEU A 190 -32.11 -9.57 -9.20
C LEU A 190 -32.44 -9.92 -10.66
N ALA A 191 -32.88 -11.15 -10.93
CA ALA A 191 -33.28 -11.58 -12.28
C ALA A 191 -34.56 -10.90 -12.78
N VAL A 192 -35.55 -10.66 -11.91
CA VAL A 192 -36.76 -9.91 -12.25
C VAL A 192 -36.44 -8.45 -12.54
N ILE A 193 -35.63 -7.79 -11.71
CA ILE A 193 -35.22 -6.39 -11.91
C ILE A 193 -34.40 -6.24 -13.20
N GLY A 194 -33.37 -7.08 -13.37
CA GLY A 194 -32.55 -7.10 -14.59
C GLY A 194 -33.37 -7.41 -15.84
N GLY A 195 -34.27 -8.39 -15.77
CA GLY A 195 -35.17 -8.75 -16.87
C GLY A 195 -36.08 -7.59 -17.30
N ILE A 196 -36.72 -6.90 -16.36
CA ILE A 196 -37.57 -5.73 -16.66
C ILE A 196 -36.78 -4.61 -17.34
N ILE A 197 -35.58 -4.29 -16.82
CA ILE A 197 -34.71 -3.25 -17.40
C ILE A 197 -34.26 -3.67 -18.81
N GLY A 198 -33.87 -4.94 -19.00
CA GLY A 198 -33.45 -5.47 -20.30
C GLY A 198 -34.56 -5.49 -21.36
N ILE A 199 -35.79 -5.84 -20.96
CA ILE A 199 -36.97 -5.79 -21.84
C ILE A 199 -37.27 -4.35 -22.26
N ALA A 200 -37.28 -3.40 -21.33
CA ALA A 200 -37.48 -1.99 -21.64
C ALA A 200 -36.40 -1.46 -22.60
N LEU A 201 -35.14 -1.79 -22.35
CA LEU A 201 -34.00 -1.38 -23.16
C LEU A 201 -34.05 -1.99 -24.58
N ALA A 202 -34.37 -3.28 -24.72
CA ALA A 202 -34.58 -3.91 -26.03
C ALA A 202 -35.75 -3.28 -26.79
N THR A 203 -36.88 -3.04 -26.12
CA THR A 203 -38.06 -2.43 -26.75
C THR A 203 -37.73 -1.04 -27.30
N ILE A 204 -37.03 -0.21 -26.52
CA ILE A 204 -36.57 1.12 -26.96
C ILE A 204 -35.63 1.01 -28.16
N ILE A 205 -34.62 0.12 -28.12
CA ILE A 205 -33.66 -0.05 -29.23
C ILE A 205 -34.35 -0.57 -30.50
N CYS A 206 -35.23 -1.56 -30.39
CA CYS A 206 -35.97 -2.11 -31.54
C CYS A 206 -36.91 -1.07 -32.17
N ILE A 207 -37.64 -0.27 -31.37
CA ILE A 207 -38.48 0.82 -31.88
C ILE A 207 -37.62 1.88 -32.59
N ILE A 208 -36.50 2.30 -31.98
CA ILE A 208 -35.61 3.29 -32.58
C ILE A 208 -35.02 2.77 -33.89
N GLN A 209 -34.62 1.50 -33.98
CA GLN A 209 -34.13 0.91 -35.23
C GLN A 209 -35.22 0.79 -36.30
N GLN A 210 -36.45 0.43 -35.93
CA GLN A 210 -37.59 0.38 -36.86
C GLN A 210 -38.04 1.77 -37.36
N GLN A 211 -37.90 2.80 -36.54
CA GLN A 211 -38.34 4.17 -36.90
C GLN A 211 -37.25 4.98 -37.62
N PHE A 212 -36.00 4.90 -37.15
CA PHE A 212 -34.90 5.76 -37.61
C PHE A 212 -33.86 5.03 -38.47
N HIS A 213 -33.93 3.70 -38.59
CA HIS A 213 -33.04 2.90 -39.45
C HIS A 213 -31.55 3.19 -39.20
N LEU A 214 -31.17 3.32 -37.92
CA LEU A 214 -29.83 3.76 -37.49
C LEU A 214 -28.73 2.84 -37.99
N ILE A 215 -28.93 1.52 -37.86
CA ILE A 215 -27.99 0.49 -38.30
C ILE A 215 -28.28 0.17 -39.76
N LYS A 216 -27.60 0.89 -40.65
CA LYS A 216 -27.60 0.67 -42.09
C LYS A 216 -26.64 -0.44 -42.48
N LEU A 217 -27.03 -1.27 -43.44
CA LEU A 217 -26.17 -2.31 -44.02
C LEU A 217 -25.17 -1.64 -44.97
N GLN A 218 -23.90 -1.59 -44.57
CA GLN A 218 -22.85 -0.98 -45.41
C GLN A 218 -22.33 -1.97 -46.47
N GLY A 219 -22.28 -1.49 -47.70
CA GLY A 219 -21.99 -2.28 -48.90
C GLY A 219 -23.27 -2.55 -49.68
N GLY A 220 -23.41 -1.92 -50.84
CA GLY A 220 -24.61 -1.98 -51.72
C GLY A 220 -24.80 -3.33 -52.44
N THR A 221 -24.51 -4.44 -51.76
CA THR A 221 -24.70 -5.82 -52.20
C THR A 221 -25.87 -6.52 -51.49
N PHE A 222 -26.47 -5.88 -50.49
CA PHE A 222 -27.66 -6.37 -49.80
C PHE A 222 -28.92 -5.68 -50.35
N ILE A 223 -30.02 -6.44 -50.47
CA ILE A 223 -31.30 -5.99 -51.05
C ILE A 223 -32.03 -4.98 -50.12
N ILE A 224 -31.58 -4.84 -48.88
CA ILE A 224 -32.15 -3.97 -47.85
C ILE A 224 -31.07 -3.05 -47.29
N ASP A 225 -31.38 -1.75 -47.15
CA ASP A 225 -30.43 -0.71 -46.73
C ASP A 225 -30.13 -0.69 -45.22
N TYR A 226 -30.86 -1.49 -44.42
CA TYR A 226 -30.79 -1.51 -42.96
C TYR A 226 -31.07 -2.90 -42.39
N TYR A 227 -30.59 -3.15 -41.18
CA TYR A 227 -30.85 -4.41 -40.47
C TYR A 227 -32.35 -4.59 -40.20
N PRO A 228 -32.98 -5.68 -40.67
CA PRO A 228 -34.42 -5.92 -40.49
C PRO A 228 -34.68 -6.46 -39.08
N ILE A 229 -35.69 -5.90 -38.40
CA ILE A 229 -36.06 -6.29 -37.04
C ILE A 229 -37.58 -6.42 -36.94
N THR A 230 -38.07 -7.58 -36.51
CA THR A 230 -39.49 -7.85 -36.25
C THR A 230 -39.67 -8.38 -34.82
N MET A 231 -40.32 -7.57 -33.97
CA MET A 231 -40.63 -7.92 -32.59
C MET A 231 -41.85 -8.85 -32.54
N GLN A 232 -41.69 -10.07 -32.01
CA GLN A 232 -42.81 -10.98 -31.74
C GLN A 232 -43.12 -11.02 -30.23
N PRO A 233 -44.37 -10.79 -29.79
CA PRO A 233 -44.71 -10.79 -28.35
C PRO A 233 -44.38 -12.10 -27.61
N LEU A 234 -44.36 -13.23 -28.32
CA LEU A 234 -44.04 -14.53 -27.76
C LEU A 234 -42.56 -14.62 -27.31
N ASP A 235 -41.64 -14.00 -28.05
CA ASP A 235 -40.21 -14.01 -27.73
C ASP A 235 -39.91 -13.27 -26.42
N PHE A 236 -40.62 -12.18 -26.15
CA PHE A 236 -40.51 -11.43 -24.91
C PHE A 236 -40.99 -12.28 -23.71
N LEU A 237 -42.11 -12.97 -23.87
CA LEU A 237 -42.69 -13.83 -22.81
C LEU A 237 -41.81 -15.07 -22.56
N LEU A 238 -41.35 -15.74 -23.61
CA LEU A 238 -40.47 -16.90 -23.51
C LEU A 238 -39.09 -16.53 -22.94
N THR A 239 -38.50 -15.40 -23.37
CA THR A 239 -37.22 -14.92 -22.82
C THR A 239 -37.36 -14.60 -21.33
N SER A 240 -38.42 -13.88 -20.93
CA SER A 240 -38.70 -13.57 -19.52
C SER A 240 -38.83 -14.84 -18.66
N ALA A 241 -39.63 -15.80 -19.09
CA ALA A 241 -39.80 -17.07 -18.39
C ALA A 241 -38.49 -17.87 -18.31
N THR A 242 -37.73 -17.92 -19.39
CA THR A 242 -36.45 -18.62 -19.47
C THR A 242 -35.40 -18.00 -18.55
N ILE A 243 -35.32 -16.67 -18.47
CA ILE A 243 -34.41 -15.98 -17.53
C ILE A 243 -34.77 -16.30 -16.08
N VAL A 244 -36.06 -16.29 -15.71
CA VAL A 244 -36.47 -16.64 -14.35
C VAL A 244 -36.13 -18.10 -14.02
N VAL A 245 -36.32 -19.04 -14.95
CA VAL A 245 -35.94 -20.45 -14.76
C VAL A 245 -34.43 -20.65 -14.69
N ILE A 246 -33.66 -19.98 -15.55
CA ILE A 246 -32.18 -20.03 -15.51
C ILE A 246 -31.67 -19.40 -14.22
N ALA A 247 -32.17 -18.22 -13.81
CA ALA A 247 -31.77 -17.58 -12.56
C ALA A 247 -32.14 -18.43 -11.34
N PHE A 248 -33.34 -19.03 -11.32
CA PHE A 248 -33.74 -19.94 -10.25
C PHE A 248 -32.83 -21.17 -10.17
N THR A 249 -32.55 -21.84 -11.30
CA THR A 249 -31.68 -23.03 -11.32
C THR A 249 -30.22 -22.70 -11.04
N ALA A 250 -29.70 -21.60 -11.59
CA ALA A 250 -28.36 -21.09 -11.36
C ALA A 250 -28.16 -20.55 -9.92
N ALA A 251 -29.21 -20.07 -9.25
CA ALA A 251 -29.16 -19.76 -7.82
C ALA A 251 -29.37 -21.01 -6.95
N PHE A 252 -30.12 -22.02 -7.42
CA PHE A 252 -30.43 -23.24 -6.66
C PHE A 252 -29.20 -24.09 -6.35
N PHE A 253 -28.30 -24.33 -7.31
CA PHE A 253 -27.10 -25.14 -7.05
C PHE A 253 -26.10 -24.46 -6.11
N PRO A 254 -25.72 -23.18 -6.28
CA PRO A 254 -24.87 -22.45 -5.33
C PRO A 254 -25.53 -22.28 -3.96
N SER A 255 -26.83 -21.94 -3.88
CA SER A 255 -27.51 -21.80 -2.58
C SER A 255 -27.60 -23.14 -1.84
N LYS A 256 -27.88 -24.24 -2.53
CA LYS A 256 -27.84 -25.60 -1.95
C LYS A 256 -26.42 -26.00 -1.56
N LYS A 257 -25.39 -25.65 -2.34
CA LYS A 257 -23.98 -25.96 -2.03
C LYS A 257 -23.45 -25.12 -0.86
N ALA A 258 -23.81 -23.83 -0.78
CA ALA A 258 -23.47 -22.96 0.33
C ALA A 258 -24.18 -23.38 1.64
N ALA A 259 -25.44 -23.80 1.55
CA ALA A 259 -26.21 -24.33 2.68
C ALA A 259 -25.77 -25.73 3.12
N ASN A 260 -25.27 -26.58 2.21
CA ASN A 260 -24.86 -27.96 2.51
C ASN A 260 -23.34 -28.16 2.64
N GLN A 261 -22.51 -27.13 2.45
CA GLN A 261 -21.15 -27.20 2.96
C GLN A 261 -21.24 -27.46 4.47
N GLU A 262 -20.57 -28.50 4.95
CA GLU A 262 -20.49 -28.73 6.38
C GLU A 262 -19.90 -27.50 7.06
N LEU A 263 -20.42 -27.18 8.23
CA LEU A 263 -19.76 -26.26 9.14
C LEU A 263 -18.66 -27.07 9.83
N ASN A 264 -17.58 -27.34 9.08
CA ASN A 264 -16.27 -27.20 9.68
C ASN A 264 -16.11 -25.71 9.97
N LEU A 265 -16.77 -25.28 11.06
CA LEU A 265 -15.99 -24.56 12.05
C LEU A 265 -14.73 -25.40 12.20
N LYS A 266 -13.57 -24.79 11.93
CA LYS A 266 -12.55 -24.95 12.95
C LYS A 266 -13.23 -24.41 14.19
N THR A 267 -13.81 -25.30 14.99
CA THR A 267 -14.06 -25.01 16.39
C THR A 267 -12.77 -24.36 16.83
N LYS A 268 -12.84 -23.10 17.27
CA LYS A 268 -11.73 -22.43 17.95
C LYS A 268 -11.15 -23.50 18.86
N ALA A 269 -9.92 -23.96 18.54
CA ALA A 269 -9.47 -25.26 19.03
C ALA A 269 -9.64 -25.22 20.55
N GLN A 270 -10.49 -26.10 21.08
CA GLN A 270 -11.00 -25.92 22.44
C GLN A 270 -9.97 -26.53 23.38
N PHE A 271 -8.83 -25.85 23.45
CA PHE A 271 -7.78 -26.08 24.41
C PHE A 271 -8.41 -26.05 25.81
N PRO A 272 -8.19 -27.07 26.65
CA PRO A 272 -8.89 -27.22 27.91
C PRO A 272 -8.41 -26.21 28.95
N ALA A 273 -9.34 -25.42 29.50
CA ALA A 273 -9.07 -24.31 30.42
C ALA A 273 -8.21 -23.17 29.78
N PRO A 274 -8.19 -21.94 30.34
CA PRO A 274 -7.35 -20.90 29.76
C PRO A 274 -5.87 -21.21 30.05
N TYR A 275 -5.06 -21.32 29.00
CA TYR A 275 -3.63 -20.96 29.09
C TYR A 275 -3.55 -19.60 29.78
N CYS A 276 -2.57 -19.43 30.65
CA CYS A 276 -2.37 -18.28 31.53
C CYS A 276 -2.86 -16.95 30.93
N SER A 277 -3.82 -16.33 31.61
CA SER A 277 -4.60 -15.18 31.13
C SER A 277 -4.16 -13.86 31.76
N GLU A 278 -4.39 -12.77 31.01
CA GLU A 278 -4.09 -11.36 31.37
C GLU A 278 -2.58 -11.05 31.40
N VAL A 279 -2.01 -10.77 30.21
CA VAL A 279 -0.57 -10.47 30.10
C VAL A 279 -0.23 -8.99 30.41
N TYR A 280 -1.13 -8.05 30.07
CA TYR A 280 -0.87 -6.61 30.18
C TYR A 280 -2.08 -5.84 30.73
N ASN A 281 -1.82 -4.70 31.39
CA ASN A 281 -2.82 -3.92 32.13
C ASN A 281 -3.10 -2.53 31.51
N THR A 282 -2.16 -1.96 30.74
CA THR A 282 -2.30 -0.62 30.13
C THR A 282 -1.43 -0.44 28.89
N ASN A 283 -2.07 -0.11 27.75
CA ASN A 283 -1.48 0.24 26.45
C ASN A 283 -0.80 -0.90 25.69
N ALA A 284 -1.52 -1.50 24.73
CA ALA A 284 -0.94 -2.41 23.75
C ALA A 284 0.06 -1.70 22.82
N GLU A 285 1.24 -2.28 22.69
CA GLU A 285 2.24 -1.94 21.67
C GLU A 285 2.16 -3.03 20.58
N PRO A 286 1.55 -2.78 19.41
CA PRO A 286 1.06 -3.87 18.57
C PRO A 286 2.16 -4.61 17.81
N ILE A 287 1.99 -5.92 17.69
CA ILE A 287 2.59 -6.78 16.67
C ILE A 287 1.86 -6.46 15.37
N THR A 288 2.57 -6.06 14.31
CA THR A 288 1.94 -5.65 13.04
C THR A 288 2.02 -6.72 11.96
N TYR A 289 2.90 -7.72 12.12
CA TYR A 289 3.04 -8.80 11.16
C TYR A 289 3.67 -10.05 11.77
N VAL A 290 3.05 -11.21 11.55
CA VAL A 290 3.64 -12.52 11.85
C VAL A 290 3.63 -13.40 10.60
N SER A 291 4.78 -13.97 10.26
CA SER A 291 4.85 -15.02 9.26
C SER A 291 5.68 -16.22 9.68
N ILE A 292 5.08 -17.40 9.59
CA ILE A 292 5.71 -18.71 9.79
C ILE A 292 5.00 -19.75 8.93
N ALA A 293 5.75 -20.57 8.18
CA ALA A 293 5.24 -21.71 7.41
C ALA A 293 4.00 -21.44 6.51
N GLY A 294 3.83 -20.22 5.98
CA GLY A 294 2.68 -19.85 5.15
C GLY A 294 1.55 -19.11 5.89
N ILE A 295 1.62 -18.98 7.22
CA ILE A 295 1.01 -17.82 7.90
C ILE A 295 1.75 -16.56 7.40
N ALA A 296 0.98 -15.52 7.13
CA ALA A 296 1.41 -14.17 6.81
C ALA A 296 0.30 -13.23 7.27
N ASN A 297 0.11 -13.15 8.59
CA ASN A 297 -0.91 -12.31 9.20
C ASN A 297 -0.39 -10.89 9.31
N ALA A 298 -1.24 -9.91 9.01
CA ALA A 298 -0.96 -8.50 9.20
C ALA A 298 -2.04 -7.93 10.12
N SER A 299 -1.60 -7.33 11.20
CA SER A 299 -2.42 -6.86 12.32
C SER A 299 -2.33 -5.32 12.41
N PRO A 300 -3.22 -4.64 13.15
CA PRO A 300 -3.22 -3.18 13.25
C PRO A 300 -1.89 -2.61 13.77
N ASP A 301 -1.55 -1.39 13.38
CA ASP A 301 -0.30 -0.68 13.70
C ASP A 301 -0.45 0.40 14.79
N ALA A 302 -1.68 0.68 15.22
CA ALA A 302 -2.01 1.71 16.20
C ALA A 302 -1.80 1.24 17.65
N THR A 303 -1.07 2.04 18.44
CA THR A 303 -0.87 1.80 19.88
C THR A 303 -2.16 2.04 20.68
N GLY A 304 -2.28 1.36 21.83
CA GLY A 304 -3.53 1.37 22.62
C GLY A 304 -4.64 0.46 22.06
N GLY A 305 -4.27 -0.52 21.24
CA GLY A 305 -5.15 -1.58 20.74
C GLY A 305 -5.48 -2.66 21.78
N VAL A 306 -5.78 -3.88 21.32
CA VAL A 306 -6.14 -5.02 22.16
C VAL A 306 -4.87 -5.75 22.60
N GLU A 307 -4.61 -5.83 23.90
CA GLU A 307 -3.36 -6.38 24.46
C GLU A 307 -3.14 -7.88 24.17
N HIS A 308 -4.22 -8.59 23.82
CA HIS A 308 -4.19 -10.02 23.49
C HIS A 308 -5.15 -10.35 22.35
N GLU A 309 -4.61 -10.52 21.14
CA GLU A 309 -5.39 -10.87 19.95
C GLU A 309 -5.46 -12.40 19.72
N ASP A 310 -6.66 -12.91 19.42
CA ASP A 310 -6.91 -14.34 19.20
C ASP A 310 -7.12 -14.66 17.71
N TYR A 311 -6.02 -15.00 17.05
CA TYR A 311 -5.93 -15.43 15.67
C TYR A 311 -5.99 -16.96 15.50
N THR A 312 -6.48 -17.73 16.48
CA THR A 312 -6.46 -19.21 16.42
C THR A 312 -7.33 -19.83 15.32
N GLY A 313 -8.17 -19.04 14.64
CA GLY A 313 -8.81 -19.43 13.39
C GLY A 313 -7.84 -19.55 12.19
N ILE A 314 -6.70 -18.86 12.24
CA ILE A 314 -5.57 -18.99 11.32
C ILE A 314 -4.78 -20.23 11.71
N THR A 315 -4.32 -21.00 10.72
CA THR A 315 -3.56 -22.24 10.96
C THR A 315 -2.59 -22.52 9.84
N THR A 316 -1.46 -23.12 10.18
CA THR A 316 -0.56 -23.78 9.22
C THR A 316 -0.15 -25.18 9.71
N ASP A 317 0.37 -25.98 8.78
CA ASP A 317 0.89 -27.32 9.04
C ASP A 317 2.40 -27.25 9.32
N LEU A 318 2.80 -27.70 10.52
CA LEU A 318 4.20 -27.88 10.88
C LEU A 318 4.53 -29.37 10.92
N ILE A 319 5.70 -29.76 10.42
CA ILE A 319 6.12 -31.17 10.31
C ILE A 319 7.24 -31.43 11.32
N GLU A 320 7.11 -32.50 12.10
CA GLU A 320 8.11 -32.94 13.08
C GLU A 320 9.54 -32.99 12.51
N GLY A 321 10.52 -32.54 13.30
CA GLY A 321 11.93 -32.54 12.93
C GLY A 321 12.31 -31.52 11.85
N ARG A 322 11.42 -30.59 11.47
CA ARG A 322 11.74 -29.47 10.57
C ARG A 322 11.97 -28.18 11.34
N ALA A 323 12.91 -27.39 10.84
CA ALA A 323 13.08 -26.00 11.21
C ALA A 323 12.23 -25.10 10.30
N TYR A 324 11.51 -24.15 10.89
CA TYR A 324 10.73 -23.13 10.20
C TYR A 324 11.20 -21.75 10.64
N THR A 325 11.45 -20.86 9.68
CA THR A 325 11.76 -19.46 10.00
C THR A 325 10.48 -18.71 10.32
N ILE A 326 10.46 -18.04 11.47
CA ILE A 326 9.48 -17.02 11.82
C ILE A 326 10.04 -15.62 11.56
N ARG A 327 9.17 -14.70 11.14
CA ARG A 327 9.41 -13.24 11.13
C ARG A 327 8.29 -12.54 11.89
N VAL A 328 8.64 -11.58 12.74
CA VAL A 328 7.70 -10.74 13.51
C VAL A 328 8.05 -9.27 13.35
N CYS A 329 7.08 -8.42 13.01
CA CYS A 329 7.17 -6.94 13.12
C CYS A 329 6.25 -6.45 14.23
N GLY A 330 6.51 -5.25 14.75
CA GLY A 330 5.63 -4.55 15.68
C GLY A 330 6.06 -3.11 15.90
N ASN A 331 5.13 -2.27 16.32
CA ASN A 331 5.37 -0.87 16.68
C ASN A 331 5.92 -0.82 18.12
N THR A 332 7.02 -0.10 18.35
CA THR A 332 7.74 -0.01 19.64
C THR A 332 7.44 1.29 20.40
N ASP A 333 6.32 1.95 20.10
CA ASP A 333 5.84 3.24 20.69
C ASP A 333 6.94 4.30 20.88
N GLY A 334 7.82 4.43 19.88
CA GLY A 334 8.98 5.32 19.89
C GLY A 334 10.32 4.58 19.93
N ASN A 335 11.35 5.24 20.49
CA ASN A 335 12.73 4.77 20.46
C ASN A 335 13.04 3.78 21.60
N TYR A 336 12.33 2.66 21.58
CA TYR A 336 12.45 1.56 22.54
C TYR A 336 12.83 0.25 21.85
N THR A 337 13.14 -0.77 22.66
CA THR A 337 13.47 -2.11 22.19
C THR A 337 12.53 -3.12 22.81
N ASP A 338 11.76 -3.81 21.97
CA ASP A 338 10.80 -4.82 22.39
C ASP A 338 11.31 -6.20 22.02
N TYR A 339 11.24 -7.13 22.95
CA TYR A 339 11.71 -8.48 22.75
C TYR A 339 10.57 -9.42 22.38
N VAL A 340 10.80 -10.24 21.36
CA VAL A 340 9.83 -11.21 20.83
C VAL A 340 10.16 -12.60 21.37
N SER A 341 9.19 -13.17 22.09
CA SER A 341 9.17 -14.58 22.51
C SER A 341 8.07 -15.32 21.73
N VAL A 342 8.29 -16.61 21.46
CA VAL A 342 7.32 -17.51 20.83
C VAL A 342 7.16 -18.76 21.69
N PHE A 343 5.93 -19.22 21.87
CA PHE A 343 5.56 -20.35 22.72
C PHE A 343 4.75 -21.35 21.92
N VAL A 344 5.10 -22.63 22.01
CA VAL A 344 4.39 -23.72 21.31
C VAL A 344 4.25 -24.92 22.22
N ASP A 345 3.01 -25.25 22.56
CA ASP A 345 2.62 -26.41 23.38
C ASP A 345 2.81 -27.69 22.54
N TRP A 346 4.02 -28.25 22.53
CA TRP A 346 4.36 -29.41 21.69
C TRP A 346 3.75 -30.70 22.23
N ASN A 347 3.49 -30.78 23.54
CA ASN A 347 3.04 -31.99 24.21
C ASN A 347 1.49 -32.10 24.29
N GLN A 348 0.76 -30.98 24.10
CA GLN A 348 -0.69 -30.78 24.23
C GLN A 348 -1.24 -30.90 25.68
N ASP A 349 -0.45 -30.53 26.69
CA ASP A 349 -0.85 -30.56 28.11
C ASP A 349 -1.50 -29.27 28.63
N SER A 350 -1.48 -28.22 27.80
CA SER A 350 -2.09 -26.90 28.04
C SER A 350 -1.33 -25.92 28.95
N ASP A 351 -0.01 -26.07 29.09
CA ASP A 351 0.88 -24.96 29.49
C ASP A 351 1.91 -24.57 28.40
N PHE A 352 2.99 -23.88 28.79
CA PHE A 352 4.09 -23.42 27.93
C PHE A 352 5.45 -23.41 28.68
N ASP A 353 5.50 -23.95 29.90
CA ASP A 353 6.68 -23.88 30.78
C ASP A 353 7.67 -25.03 30.52
N ASP A 354 7.33 -25.92 29.58
CA ASP A 354 8.08 -27.13 29.26
C ASP A 354 9.36 -26.86 28.44
N ALA A 355 10.36 -27.73 28.63
CA ALA A 355 11.71 -27.51 28.10
C ALA A 355 11.78 -27.70 26.56
N GLY A 356 11.73 -26.60 25.81
CA GLY A 356 11.77 -26.59 24.34
C GLY A 356 10.54 -25.95 23.69
N GLU A 357 9.59 -25.48 24.50
CA GLU A 357 8.38 -24.78 24.03
C GLU A 357 8.59 -23.27 23.86
N ILE A 358 9.58 -22.71 24.56
CA ILE A 358 9.90 -21.28 24.60
C ILE A 358 11.06 -20.94 23.64
N PHE A 359 10.80 -20.06 22.67
CA PHE A 359 11.78 -19.58 21.69
C PHE A 359 11.98 -18.07 21.80
N LYS A 360 13.21 -17.63 22.10
CA LYS A 360 13.61 -16.21 22.14
C LYS A 360 14.06 -15.77 20.76
N ILE A 361 13.26 -14.96 20.06
CA ILE A 361 13.46 -14.64 18.64
C ILE A 361 14.43 -13.47 18.44
N GLY A 362 14.34 -12.45 19.27
CA GLY A 362 15.22 -11.28 19.26
C GLY A 362 14.50 -9.99 19.64
N GLY A 363 15.16 -8.84 19.45
CA GLY A 363 14.61 -7.52 19.72
C GLY A 363 14.25 -6.76 18.44
N ILE A 364 13.12 -6.05 18.46
CA ILE A 364 12.72 -5.01 17.50
C ILE A 364 13.05 -3.67 18.16
N THR A 365 13.65 -2.71 17.44
CA THR A 365 14.05 -1.42 18.03
C THR A 365 13.65 -0.25 17.15
N ASN A 366 13.02 0.77 17.74
CA ASN A 366 12.62 2.02 17.07
C ASN A 366 11.85 1.75 15.77
N SER A 367 10.74 1.02 15.89
CA SER A 367 9.86 0.67 14.77
C SER A 367 8.50 1.33 14.93
N ASP A 368 7.94 1.80 13.82
CA ASP A 368 6.57 2.31 13.73
C ASP A 368 5.55 1.20 13.35
N GLY A 369 6.01 -0.04 13.21
CA GLY A 369 5.18 -1.17 12.78
C GLY A 369 4.88 -1.23 11.27
N LEU A 370 5.15 -0.16 10.51
CA LEU A 370 4.99 -0.08 9.05
C LEU A 370 6.30 -0.31 8.29
N ASP A 371 7.44 -0.21 8.97
CA ASP A 371 8.73 -0.50 8.37
C ASP A 371 8.88 -1.99 7.96
N THR A 372 9.61 -2.21 6.86
CA THR A 372 9.87 -3.57 6.34
C THR A 372 11.19 -4.14 6.86
N THR A 373 11.93 -3.38 7.69
CA THR A 373 13.33 -3.66 8.05
C THR A 373 13.60 -3.87 9.54
N ALA A 374 12.75 -3.45 10.47
CA ALA A 374 12.94 -3.66 11.90
C ALA A 374 12.35 -5.00 12.40
N GLY A 375 11.61 -5.72 11.56
CA GLY A 375 11.08 -7.04 11.88
C GLY A 375 12.18 -8.08 12.16
N VAL A 376 12.06 -8.77 13.29
CA VAL A 376 13.03 -9.77 13.76
C VAL A 376 12.73 -11.16 13.22
N THR A 377 13.75 -12.00 13.05
CA THR A 377 13.62 -13.37 12.53
C THR A 377 14.32 -14.40 13.40
N GLY A 378 13.75 -15.60 13.49
CA GLY A 378 14.30 -16.72 14.25
C GLY A 378 13.88 -18.07 13.69
N ALA A 379 14.48 -19.15 14.20
CA ALA A 379 14.18 -20.53 13.78
C ALA A 379 13.41 -21.27 14.88
N ILE A 380 12.22 -21.76 14.53
CA ILE A 380 11.43 -22.69 15.36
C ILE A 380 11.72 -24.10 14.86
N ILE A 381 12.25 -24.97 15.71
CA ILE A 381 12.49 -26.38 15.38
C ILE A 381 11.37 -27.20 16.00
N VAL A 382 10.59 -27.90 15.18
CA VAL A 382 9.55 -28.82 15.67
C VAL A 382 10.24 -30.05 16.25
N PRO A 383 10.02 -30.42 17.53
CA PRO A 383 10.60 -31.63 18.11
C PRO A 383 10.18 -32.90 17.35
N ILE A 384 10.99 -33.96 17.49
CA ILE A 384 10.62 -35.31 17.04
C ILE A 384 9.89 -35.98 18.21
N GLY A 385 8.66 -36.43 17.99
CA GLY A 385 7.77 -36.94 19.03
C GLY A 385 6.81 -35.90 19.62
N ALA A 386 6.63 -34.75 18.97
CA ALA A 386 5.60 -33.78 19.33
C ALA A 386 4.19 -34.37 19.11
N THR A 387 3.24 -34.06 19.98
CA THR A 387 1.89 -34.62 19.90
C THR A 387 1.21 -34.14 18.62
N LEU A 388 0.78 -35.10 17.79
CA LEU A 388 0.21 -34.82 16.48
C LEU A 388 -1.16 -34.12 16.58
N GLY A 389 -1.48 -33.28 15.62
CA GLY A 389 -2.73 -32.51 15.57
C GLY A 389 -2.56 -31.04 15.94
N ASN A 390 -3.68 -30.36 16.21
CA ASN A 390 -3.69 -28.92 16.47
C ASN A 390 -3.18 -28.59 17.88
N THR A 391 -2.20 -27.69 17.98
CA THR A 391 -1.76 -27.08 19.24
C THR A 391 -1.71 -25.55 19.17
N ARG A 392 -1.60 -24.89 20.33
CA ARG A 392 -1.52 -23.43 20.50
C ARG A 392 -0.13 -22.94 20.11
N PHE A 393 -0.10 -21.80 19.41
CA PHE A 393 1.13 -21.10 19.03
C PHE A 393 0.99 -19.63 19.44
N ARG A 394 1.71 -19.19 20.47
CA ARG A 394 1.64 -17.82 20.97
C ARG A 394 2.87 -17.03 20.56
N VAL A 395 2.67 -15.81 20.07
CA VAL A 395 3.72 -14.80 19.87
C VAL A 395 3.52 -13.73 20.93
N VAL A 396 4.57 -13.32 21.62
CA VAL A 396 4.53 -12.25 22.62
C VAL A 396 5.62 -11.23 22.29
N LYS A 397 5.24 -9.96 22.17
CA LYS A 397 6.15 -8.81 22.09
C LYS A 397 6.06 -8.02 23.39
N HIS A 398 7.20 -7.71 24.00
CA HIS A 398 7.21 -6.99 25.27
C HIS A 398 8.39 -6.00 25.39
N TYR A 399 8.10 -4.84 25.96
CA TYR A 399 9.08 -3.79 26.22
C TYR A 399 10.29 -4.27 27.05
N SER A 400 11.50 -3.97 26.56
CA SER A 400 12.79 -4.09 27.25
C SER A 400 13.24 -5.50 27.72
N THR A 401 12.39 -6.53 27.74
CA THR A 401 12.72 -7.87 28.25
C THR A 401 11.89 -8.98 27.60
N TYR A 402 12.48 -10.19 27.45
CA TYR A 402 11.72 -11.40 27.12
C TYR A 402 10.83 -11.81 28.31
N GLN A 403 9.51 -11.84 28.11
CA GLN A 403 8.55 -12.27 29.14
C GLN A 403 8.12 -13.73 28.97
N ASN A 404 7.57 -14.29 30.05
CA ASN A 404 6.78 -15.53 30.05
C ASN A 404 5.28 -15.13 30.17
N PRO A 405 4.39 -15.55 29.25
CA PRO A 405 2.96 -15.25 29.30
C PRO A 405 2.23 -15.80 30.53
N CYS A 406 2.86 -16.71 31.29
CA CYS A 406 2.35 -17.25 32.55
C CYS A 406 2.79 -16.48 33.81
N ASN A 407 3.60 -15.42 33.68
CA ASN A 407 4.01 -14.58 34.82
C ASN A 407 3.95 -13.07 34.51
N PRO A 408 2.75 -12.52 34.30
CA PRO A 408 2.57 -11.12 33.88
C PRO A 408 2.94 -10.09 34.95
N ASN A 409 2.88 -10.47 36.23
CA ASN A 409 3.18 -9.57 37.36
C ASN A 409 4.69 -9.38 37.60
N ALA A 410 5.57 -9.92 36.74
CA ALA A 410 7.01 -9.83 36.93
C ALA A 410 7.56 -8.42 36.63
N PHE A 411 7.25 -7.85 35.45
CA PHE A 411 7.77 -6.54 35.02
C PHE A 411 6.91 -5.91 33.90
N GLY A 412 6.48 -4.65 34.08
CA GLY A 412 6.01 -3.78 32.98
C GLY A 412 4.62 -4.07 32.40
N ASN A 413 3.96 -3.03 31.87
CA ASN A 413 2.60 -3.13 31.32
C ASN A 413 2.54 -3.07 29.78
N TYR A 414 3.67 -2.95 29.08
CA TYR A 414 3.72 -2.55 27.67
C TYR A 414 4.15 -3.71 26.75
N GLY A 415 3.26 -4.08 25.83
CA GLY A 415 3.45 -5.20 24.92
C GLY A 415 2.14 -5.67 24.29
N GLU A 416 2.20 -6.81 23.61
CA GLU A 416 1.03 -7.49 23.04
C GLU A 416 1.30 -8.99 22.89
N ALA A 417 0.24 -9.80 22.97
CA ALA A 417 0.28 -11.21 22.62
C ALA A 417 -0.68 -11.55 21.47
N GLU A 418 -0.22 -12.34 20.50
CA GLU A 418 -1.05 -12.92 19.45
C GLU A 418 -1.07 -14.45 19.57
N ASP A 419 -2.24 -15.06 19.45
CA ASP A 419 -2.40 -16.52 19.49
C ASP A 419 -2.88 -17.12 18.16
N TYR A 420 -2.19 -18.15 17.67
CA TYR A 420 -2.47 -18.90 16.45
C TYR A 420 -2.67 -20.39 16.75
N THR A 421 -3.11 -21.16 15.74
CA THR A 421 -3.09 -22.63 15.79
C THR A 421 -1.99 -23.16 14.86
N VAL A 422 -1.24 -24.16 15.28
CA VAL A 422 -0.37 -24.96 14.38
C VAL A 422 -0.80 -26.42 14.40
N ASN A 423 -0.84 -27.05 13.23
CA ASN A 423 -1.21 -28.46 13.08
C ASN A 423 0.06 -29.29 12.93
N ILE A 424 0.40 -30.08 13.94
CA ILE A 424 1.58 -30.93 13.96
C ILE A 424 1.31 -32.19 13.14
N LEU A 425 1.95 -32.26 11.98
CA LEU A 425 1.93 -33.40 11.09
C LEU A 425 3.14 -34.30 11.35
N ALA A 426 2.89 -35.60 11.35
CA ALA A 426 3.94 -36.61 11.46
C ALA A 426 4.97 -36.42 10.33
N SER A 427 6.26 -36.52 10.66
CA SER A 427 7.29 -36.50 9.64
C SER A 427 7.10 -37.69 8.68
N PRO A 428 6.89 -37.46 7.37
CA PRO A 428 6.60 -38.55 6.44
C PRO A 428 7.76 -39.55 6.47
N SER A 429 7.46 -40.84 6.63
CA SER A 429 8.51 -41.85 6.56
C SER A 429 9.23 -41.74 5.22
N CYS A 430 10.55 -41.85 5.26
CA CYS A 430 11.36 -41.80 4.05
C CYS A 430 10.87 -42.85 3.03
N SER A 431 11.04 -42.58 1.74
CA SER A 431 10.62 -43.50 0.67
C SER A 431 11.59 -43.44 -0.50
N GLY A 432 12.05 -44.61 -0.97
CA GLY A 432 13.12 -44.68 -1.97
C GLY A 432 14.47 -44.20 -1.42
N THR A 433 15.39 -43.85 -2.31
CA THR A 433 16.70 -43.28 -1.98
C THR A 433 16.56 -41.87 -1.41
N PRO A 434 17.15 -41.55 -0.25
CA PRO A 434 17.20 -40.17 0.27
C PRO A 434 17.84 -39.21 -0.74
N PRO A 435 17.43 -37.92 -0.80
CA PRO A 435 18.09 -36.91 -1.63
C PRO A 435 19.60 -36.86 -1.39
N VAL A 436 20.37 -36.43 -2.40
CA VAL A 436 21.83 -36.21 -2.23
C VAL A 436 22.03 -35.03 -1.29
N THR A 437 22.80 -35.24 -0.24
CA THR A 437 22.94 -34.30 0.88
C THR A 437 24.25 -33.51 0.78
N GLN A 438 24.27 -32.26 1.24
CA GLN A 438 25.52 -31.49 1.32
C GLN A 438 26.14 -31.67 2.70
N ALA A 439 27.29 -32.34 2.76
CA ALA A 439 28.14 -32.33 3.95
C ALA A 439 28.89 -30.99 4.05
N SER A 440 29.01 -30.49 5.27
CA SER A 440 29.80 -29.32 5.67
C SER A 440 30.61 -29.63 6.92
N GLY A 441 31.71 -28.91 7.08
CA GLY A 441 32.68 -29.04 8.16
C GLY A 441 33.83 -28.06 7.94
N PRO A 442 34.79 -27.97 8.86
CA PRO A 442 35.97 -27.14 8.67
C PRO A 442 36.80 -27.63 7.48
N SER A 443 37.55 -26.74 6.84
CA SER A 443 38.51 -27.10 5.77
C SER A 443 39.77 -27.79 6.31
N SER A 444 40.07 -27.59 7.59
CA SER A 444 41.26 -28.09 8.27
C SER A 444 41.12 -28.08 9.80
N TYR A 445 41.91 -28.90 10.50
CA TYR A 445 41.88 -29.08 11.96
C TYR A 445 43.27 -29.45 12.48
N CYS A 446 43.52 -29.23 13.77
CA CYS A 446 44.75 -29.61 14.46
C CYS A 446 44.69 -31.08 14.90
N THR A 447 45.81 -31.80 14.89
CA THR A 447 45.88 -33.20 15.39
C THR A 447 45.25 -33.33 16.79
N ASP A 448 44.52 -34.43 17.00
CA ASP A 448 43.80 -34.77 18.24
C ASP A 448 42.68 -33.81 18.68
N SER A 449 42.36 -32.78 17.89
CA SER A 449 41.18 -31.94 18.11
C SER A 449 39.88 -32.66 17.73
N MET A 450 38.77 -32.27 18.37
CA MET A 450 37.43 -32.71 17.97
C MET A 450 36.97 -31.95 16.74
N VAL A 451 36.59 -32.69 15.69
CA VAL A 451 36.03 -32.15 14.45
C VAL A 451 34.53 -32.40 14.43
N SER A 452 33.74 -31.37 14.16
CA SER A 452 32.31 -31.49 13.91
C SER A 452 32.01 -31.42 12.42
N VAL A 453 31.20 -32.37 11.94
CA VAL A 453 30.72 -32.46 10.56
C VAL A 453 29.20 -32.58 10.55
N THR A 454 28.56 -31.88 9.62
CA THR A 454 27.09 -31.78 9.51
C THR A 454 26.64 -32.05 8.08
N ILE A 455 25.43 -32.61 7.91
CA ILE A 455 24.75 -32.68 6.61
C ILE A 455 23.54 -31.77 6.53
N SER A 456 23.32 -31.21 5.34
CA SER A 456 22.22 -30.30 5.00
C SER A 456 21.53 -30.74 3.71
N GLY A 457 20.36 -30.16 3.42
CA GLY A 457 19.57 -30.45 2.21
C GLY A 457 18.74 -31.74 2.26
N ILE A 458 18.58 -32.35 3.43
CA ILE A 458 17.72 -33.53 3.61
C ILE A 458 16.28 -33.11 3.81
N THR A 459 15.34 -33.76 3.12
CA THR A 459 13.92 -33.69 3.49
C THR A 459 13.71 -34.45 4.80
N ALA A 460 13.42 -33.75 5.89
CA ALA A 460 13.12 -34.39 7.17
C ALA A 460 11.94 -35.36 7.05
N GLY A 461 12.11 -36.53 7.65
CA GLY A 461 11.21 -37.67 7.62
C GLY A 461 11.67 -38.77 8.59
N THR A 462 10.73 -39.59 9.06
CA THR A 462 11.04 -40.70 9.98
C THR A 462 11.75 -41.86 9.27
N GLY A 463 12.58 -42.61 10.01
CA GLY A 463 13.29 -43.78 9.46
C GLY A 463 14.55 -43.47 8.65
N LEU A 464 15.22 -42.34 8.88
CA LEU A 464 16.56 -42.10 8.35
C LEU A 464 17.62 -42.51 9.37
N THR A 465 18.60 -43.34 8.95
CA THR A 465 19.81 -43.63 9.70
C THR A 465 21.02 -43.01 9.02
N TYR A 466 21.92 -42.48 9.84
CA TYR A 466 23.15 -41.82 9.40
C TYR A 466 24.34 -42.68 9.76
N GLN A 467 25.36 -42.69 8.90
CA GLN A 467 26.66 -43.27 9.21
C GLN A 467 27.73 -42.46 8.51
N TRP A 468 28.50 -41.68 9.27
CA TRP A 468 29.67 -40.99 8.73
C TRP A 468 30.77 -42.00 8.38
N GLN A 469 31.44 -41.73 7.28
CA GLN A 469 32.58 -42.49 6.77
C GLN A 469 33.77 -41.56 6.52
N SER A 470 34.98 -42.06 6.76
CA SER A 470 36.24 -41.40 6.42
C SER A 470 37.05 -42.20 5.40
N SER A 471 37.80 -41.51 4.56
CA SER A 471 38.77 -42.06 3.62
C SER A 471 40.08 -41.28 3.72
N PRO A 472 41.27 -41.89 3.59
CA PRO A 472 42.49 -41.15 3.28
C PRO A 472 42.27 -40.31 2.00
N ILE A 473 42.77 -39.06 2.00
CA ILE A 473 42.47 -38.06 0.96
C ILE A 473 42.71 -38.61 -0.46
N GLY A 474 41.72 -38.47 -1.33
CA GLY A 474 41.76 -38.85 -2.74
C GLY A 474 41.72 -40.36 -3.02
N THR A 475 41.89 -41.22 -2.00
CA THR A 475 41.95 -42.68 -2.19
C THR A 475 40.58 -43.33 -2.39
N ASN A 476 39.49 -42.67 -1.99
CA ASN A 476 38.12 -43.21 -2.01
C ASN A 476 37.94 -44.56 -1.28
N THR A 477 38.74 -44.82 -0.24
CA THR A 477 38.68 -46.04 0.58
C THR A 477 37.95 -45.77 1.90
N TRP A 478 36.63 -45.98 1.88
CA TRP A 478 35.72 -45.52 2.94
C TRP A 478 35.58 -46.50 4.12
N THR A 479 35.71 -45.97 5.33
CA THR A 479 35.59 -46.69 6.61
C THR A 479 34.61 -45.97 7.53
N ASN A 480 33.74 -46.70 8.24
CA ASN A 480 32.77 -46.10 9.17
C ASN A 480 33.48 -45.42 10.34
N VAL A 481 33.08 -44.20 10.67
CA VAL A 481 33.50 -43.50 11.89
C VAL A 481 32.63 -44.02 13.05
N ALA A 482 33.27 -44.51 14.11
CA ALA A 482 32.57 -45.11 15.25
C ALA A 482 31.70 -44.07 15.97
N GLY A 483 30.48 -44.45 16.36
CA GLY A 483 29.52 -43.58 17.08
C GLY A 483 28.91 -42.43 16.26
N ALA A 484 29.45 -42.10 15.08
CA ALA A 484 28.99 -40.99 14.25
C ALA A 484 27.74 -41.37 13.43
N THR A 485 26.60 -41.51 14.13
CA THR A 485 25.32 -42.01 13.59
C THR A 485 24.19 -40.96 13.55
N SER A 486 24.56 -39.67 13.61
CA SER A 486 23.64 -38.53 13.61
C SER A 486 23.94 -37.56 12.47
N ALA A 487 22.98 -36.70 12.11
CA ALA A 487 23.11 -35.73 11.02
C ALA A 487 24.26 -34.71 11.26
N THR A 488 24.48 -34.33 12.51
CA THR A 488 25.74 -33.73 12.98
C THR A 488 26.47 -34.76 13.83
N ALA A 489 27.79 -34.91 13.60
CA ALA A 489 28.63 -35.79 14.39
C ALA A 489 29.94 -35.07 14.74
N THR A 490 30.34 -35.19 16.00
CA THR A 490 31.61 -34.70 16.54
C THR A 490 32.48 -35.88 16.94
N PHE A 491 33.73 -35.91 16.50
CA PHE A 491 34.68 -36.98 16.83
C PHE A 491 36.13 -36.50 16.83
N THR A 492 36.99 -37.16 17.61
CA THR A 492 38.44 -36.93 17.64
C THR A 492 39.07 -37.47 16.37
N HIS A 493 39.93 -36.68 15.71
CA HIS A 493 40.43 -37.00 14.38
C HIS A 493 41.86 -37.61 14.40
N PRO A 494 42.11 -38.77 13.72
CA PRO A 494 43.43 -39.42 13.67
C PRO A 494 44.45 -38.73 12.74
N SER A 495 45.74 -38.74 13.10
CA SER A 495 46.81 -38.07 12.35
C SER A 495 46.78 -38.30 10.82
N GLY A 496 46.87 -37.19 10.07
CA GLY A 496 46.72 -37.13 8.62
C GLY A 496 45.30 -36.77 8.16
N GLY A 497 45.21 -35.83 7.21
CA GLY A 497 43.95 -35.36 6.64
C GLY A 497 43.12 -36.46 5.97
N ARG A 498 41.80 -36.27 5.93
CA ARG A 498 40.84 -37.26 5.40
C ARG A 498 39.70 -36.60 4.62
N ASP A 499 39.16 -37.37 3.70
CA ASP A 499 37.86 -37.10 3.08
C ASP A 499 36.74 -37.68 3.95
N TYR A 500 35.65 -36.94 4.12
CA TYR A 500 34.45 -37.36 4.85
C TYR A 500 33.22 -37.33 3.96
N ARG A 501 32.30 -38.26 4.23
CA ARG A 501 30.93 -38.25 3.72
C ARG A 501 30.00 -38.90 4.74
N CYS A 502 28.72 -38.53 4.74
CA CYS A 502 27.70 -39.29 5.43
C CYS A 502 26.99 -40.24 4.45
N VAL A 503 26.83 -41.50 4.84
CA VAL A 503 25.83 -42.39 4.24
C VAL A 503 24.51 -42.08 4.94
N VAL A 504 23.47 -41.78 4.16
CA VAL A 504 22.11 -41.59 4.66
C VAL A 504 21.26 -42.73 4.13
N THR A 505 20.75 -43.58 5.01
CA THR A 505 19.96 -44.77 4.65
C THR A 505 18.52 -44.59 5.10
N CYS A 506 17.59 -44.86 4.19
CA CYS A 506 16.18 -44.94 4.53
C CYS A 506 15.82 -46.36 4.99
N THR A 507 15.38 -46.54 6.23
CA THR A 507 15.12 -47.85 6.83
C THR A 507 13.90 -48.55 6.26
N SER A 508 12.90 -47.81 5.78
CA SER A 508 11.68 -48.34 5.17
C SER A 508 11.90 -48.84 3.73
N SER A 509 12.82 -48.23 2.98
CA SER A 509 13.14 -48.59 1.58
C SER A 509 14.43 -49.41 1.44
N THR A 510 15.27 -49.43 2.49
CA THR A 510 16.66 -49.91 2.53
C THR A 510 17.63 -49.23 1.56
N GLN A 511 17.20 -48.17 0.86
CA GLN A 511 18.01 -47.44 -0.10
C GLN A 511 18.81 -46.32 0.59
N SER A 512 20.03 -46.07 0.10
CA SER A 512 20.95 -45.10 0.68
C SER A 512 21.55 -44.16 -0.36
N SER A 513 21.81 -42.91 0.06
CA SER A 513 22.61 -41.94 -0.68
C SER A 513 23.87 -41.58 0.12
N ASN A 514 24.90 -41.14 -0.61
CA ASN A 514 26.07 -40.52 0.00
C ASN A 514 25.92 -39.00 -0.09
N SER A 515 26.39 -38.28 0.92
CA SER A 515 26.58 -36.83 0.84
C SER A 515 27.63 -36.45 -0.21
N SER A 516 27.74 -35.14 -0.49
CA SER A 516 28.99 -34.57 -0.99
C SER A 516 30.18 -34.99 -0.12
N ILE A 517 31.36 -35.08 -0.72
CA ILE A 517 32.61 -35.31 0.01
C ILE A 517 33.13 -33.96 0.50
N ILE A 518 33.53 -33.88 1.76
CA ILE A 518 34.34 -32.78 2.30
C ILE A 518 35.76 -33.29 2.58
N THR A 519 36.76 -32.60 2.04
CA THR A 519 38.17 -32.87 2.33
C THR A 519 38.59 -32.02 3.51
N ILE A 520 39.02 -32.66 4.60
CA ILE A 520 39.45 -31.98 5.81
C ILE A 520 40.95 -32.26 6.03
N GLN A 521 41.78 -31.22 5.95
CA GLN A 521 43.24 -31.32 6.03
C GLN A 521 43.75 -31.32 7.47
N SER A 522 44.73 -32.18 7.77
CA SER A 522 45.50 -32.09 9.02
C SER A 522 46.43 -30.88 8.96
N LEU A 523 46.23 -29.90 9.84
CA LEU A 523 47.23 -28.90 10.17
C LEU A 523 48.07 -29.40 11.34
N ASN A 524 49.38 -29.18 11.27
CA ASN A 524 50.21 -29.16 12.46
C ASN A 524 50.11 -27.74 13.02
N CYS A 525 49.17 -27.53 13.94
CA CYS A 525 48.90 -26.19 14.48
C CYS A 525 50.08 -25.77 15.36
N ALA A 526 50.77 -24.71 14.93
CA ALA A 526 51.73 -24.03 15.76
C ALA A 526 51.01 -23.27 16.89
N PRO A 527 51.68 -22.99 18.01
CA PRO A 527 51.15 -22.13 19.06
C PRO A 527 50.80 -20.73 18.53
N PRO A 528 49.96 -19.95 19.25
CA PRO A 528 49.67 -18.55 18.90
C PRO A 528 50.96 -17.73 18.79
N LEU A 529 50.96 -16.67 17.98
CA LEU A 529 52.18 -15.88 17.72
C LEU A 529 52.77 -15.24 18.98
N ASN A 530 51.96 -15.03 20.01
CA ASN A 530 52.32 -14.46 21.30
C ASN A 530 52.22 -15.46 22.45
N ASP A 531 52.43 -16.75 22.15
CA ASP A 531 52.64 -17.84 23.10
C ASP A 531 53.86 -17.60 24.00
N GLU A 532 54.94 -17.09 23.41
CA GLU A 532 56.16 -16.73 24.12
C GLU A 532 56.17 -15.26 24.51
N ALA A 533 56.66 -14.95 25.72
CA ALA A 533 56.80 -13.58 26.18
C ALA A 533 57.74 -12.73 25.31
N CYS A 534 58.66 -13.36 24.57
CA CYS A 534 59.51 -12.68 23.60
C CYS A 534 58.75 -12.15 22.38
N ASP A 535 57.63 -12.78 22.03
CA ASP A 535 56.77 -12.44 20.89
C ASP A 535 55.45 -11.78 21.34
N ALA A 536 55.41 -11.31 22.60
CA ALA A 536 54.27 -10.65 23.23
C ALA A 536 53.67 -9.53 22.37
N MET A 537 52.35 -9.59 22.15
CA MET A 537 51.67 -8.67 21.23
C MET A 537 51.47 -7.29 21.86
N THR A 538 51.77 -6.22 21.11
CA THR A 538 51.66 -4.84 21.61
C THR A 538 50.20 -4.36 21.64
N LEU A 539 49.71 -3.97 22.82
CA LEU A 539 48.40 -3.33 22.99
C LEU A 539 48.47 -1.83 22.63
N VAL A 540 47.35 -1.29 22.13
CA VAL A 540 47.22 0.13 21.76
C VAL A 540 46.18 0.80 22.68
N LEU A 541 46.57 1.90 23.32
CA LEU A 541 45.68 2.69 24.18
C LEU A 541 44.52 3.26 23.36
N ASP A 542 43.29 3.04 23.85
CA ASP A 542 42.03 3.37 23.18
C ASP A 542 41.89 2.74 21.77
N GLY A 543 42.65 1.67 21.51
CA GLY A 543 42.59 0.87 20.29
C GLY A 543 41.47 -0.19 20.30
N PRO A 544 41.30 -0.93 19.18
CA PRO A 544 40.41 -2.07 19.12
C PRO A 544 40.84 -3.16 20.11
N ALA A 545 39.88 -3.96 20.59
CA ALA A 545 40.19 -5.13 21.39
C ALA A 545 40.85 -6.22 20.53
N ASP A 546 41.92 -6.82 21.04
CA ASP A 546 42.55 -7.98 20.45
C ASP A 546 41.91 -9.26 20.99
N CYS A 547 41.58 -10.21 20.12
CA CYS A 547 40.86 -11.42 20.49
C CYS A 547 41.69 -12.66 20.12
N GLN A 548 42.00 -13.50 21.11
CA GLN A 548 42.82 -14.71 20.97
C GLN A 548 42.14 -15.92 21.60
N ASN A 549 42.74 -17.10 21.42
CA ASN A 549 42.33 -18.35 22.04
C ASN A 549 43.54 -19.11 22.55
N SER A 550 43.55 -19.47 23.83
CA SER A 550 44.65 -20.17 24.51
C SER A 550 44.71 -21.69 24.30
N ILE A 551 43.78 -22.28 23.53
CA ILE A 551 43.68 -23.75 23.33
C ILE A 551 44.91 -24.41 22.68
N TYR A 552 45.79 -23.62 22.04
CA TYR A 552 47.04 -24.09 21.45
C TYR A 552 48.29 -23.41 22.01
N ALA A 553 48.15 -22.62 23.08
CA ALA A 553 49.31 -22.09 23.78
C ALA A 553 50.08 -23.23 24.48
N THR A 554 51.41 -23.12 24.55
CA THR A 554 52.29 -24.15 25.07
C THR A 554 52.51 -23.97 26.57
N ASP A 555 52.63 -25.08 27.30
CA ASP A 555 53.13 -25.07 28.68
C ASP A 555 54.67 -24.87 28.67
N ASN A 556 55.12 -23.61 28.75
CA ASN A 556 56.54 -23.31 28.78
C ASN A 556 57.07 -23.16 30.23
N SER A 557 57.97 -24.09 30.59
CA SER A 557 58.74 -24.09 31.84
C SER A 557 59.56 -22.83 32.16
N THR A 558 59.70 -21.87 31.23
CA THR A 558 60.35 -20.56 31.49
C THR A 558 59.39 -19.44 31.90
N ASP A 559 58.08 -19.67 31.89
CA ASP A 559 57.09 -18.69 32.36
C ASP A 559 57.30 -18.38 33.86
N PRO A 560 57.15 -17.10 34.29
CA PRO A 560 57.32 -16.74 35.68
C PRO A 560 56.17 -17.29 36.52
N SER A 561 56.50 -18.09 37.53
CA SER A 561 55.55 -18.52 38.56
C SER A 561 54.99 -17.31 39.32
N PHE A 562 53.68 -17.23 39.48
CA PHE A 562 53.00 -16.19 40.26
C PHE A 562 51.96 -16.79 41.21
N THR A 563 51.45 -16.00 42.15
CA THR A 563 50.82 -16.55 43.37
C THR A 563 49.47 -17.24 43.20
N CYS A 564 48.84 -17.15 42.02
CA CYS A 564 47.42 -17.49 41.85
C CYS A 564 47.15 -18.73 40.99
N SER A 565 48.14 -19.15 40.20
CA SER A 565 48.10 -20.36 39.38
C SER A 565 49.51 -20.82 39.08
N THR A 566 49.66 -22.11 38.79
CA THR A 566 50.80 -22.62 38.03
C THR A 566 50.55 -22.26 36.57
N PRO A 567 51.35 -21.37 35.94
CA PRO A 567 51.10 -20.95 34.56
C PRO A 567 51.03 -22.15 33.63
N ASN A 568 50.02 -22.23 32.75
CA ASN A 568 49.97 -23.24 31.70
C ASN A 568 49.13 -22.79 30.51
N ASN A 569 49.71 -22.94 29.30
CA ASN A 569 49.12 -22.44 28.05
C ASN A 569 48.89 -20.91 28.11
N THR A 570 49.92 -20.17 28.51
CA THR A 570 49.83 -18.71 28.72
C THR A 570 49.85 -17.94 27.40
N ILE A 571 49.32 -16.72 27.40
CA ILE A 571 49.44 -15.80 26.26
C ILE A 571 49.93 -14.43 26.72
N TRP A 572 50.84 -13.85 25.95
CA TRP A 572 51.55 -12.63 26.32
C TRP A 572 51.18 -11.39 25.52
N TYR A 573 51.09 -10.27 26.22
CA TYR A 573 50.95 -8.94 25.63
C TYR A 573 51.96 -7.96 26.23
N LYS A 574 52.13 -6.79 25.61
CA LYS A 574 52.94 -5.72 26.17
C LYS A 574 52.42 -4.31 25.85
N TYR A 575 52.81 -3.34 26.67
CA TYR A 575 52.44 -1.93 26.52
C TYR A 575 53.47 -1.02 27.17
N THR A 576 53.77 0.10 26.51
CA THR A 576 54.65 1.16 27.03
C THR A 576 53.87 2.46 27.12
N PRO A 577 53.53 2.96 28.32
CA PRO A 577 52.76 4.19 28.47
C PRO A 577 53.54 5.41 27.98
N ALA A 578 52.87 6.29 27.23
CA ALA A 578 53.46 7.58 26.83
C ALA A 578 53.49 8.62 27.99
N THR A 579 52.61 8.44 28.98
CA THR A 579 52.44 9.32 30.15
C THR A 579 52.10 8.47 31.38
N THR A 580 52.63 8.82 32.55
CA THR A 580 52.27 8.17 33.82
C THR A 580 50.80 8.47 34.13
N GLY A 581 50.02 7.43 34.41
CA GLY A 581 48.59 7.58 34.69
C GLY A 581 47.88 6.25 34.94
N VAL A 582 46.59 6.35 35.22
CA VAL A 582 45.70 5.19 35.33
C VAL A 582 45.21 4.81 33.93
N VAL A 583 45.31 3.54 33.59
CA VAL A 583 44.69 2.89 32.42
C VAL A 583 43.66 1.87 32.89
N GLN A 584 42.73 1.49 32.02
CA GLN A 584 41.70 0.48 32.30
C GLN A 584 41.84 -0.67 31.30
N PHE A 585 42.28 -1.84 31.77
CA PHE A 585 42.19 -3.07 31.00
C PHE A 585 40.74 -3.54 30.96
N THR A 586 40.31 -4.03 29.81
CA THR A 586 38.95 -4.54 29.60
C THR A 586 39.03 -5.93 28.98
N PHE A 587 38.51 -6.93 29.69
CA PHE A 587 38.37 -8.29 29.21
C PHE A 587 36.93 -8.58 28.80
N LYS A 588 36.75 -9.33 27.71
CA LYS A 588 35.45 -9.80 27.22
C LYS A 588 35.54 -11.24 26.72
N THR A 589 34.74 -12.13 27.28
CA THR A 589 34.44 -13.46 26.74
C THR A 589 33.38 -13.34 25.61
N PRO A 590 33.57 -13.99 24.45
CA PRO A 590 32.62 -13.89 23.34
C PRO A 590 31.50 -14.95 23.35
N ASP A 591 31.65 -16.03 24.13
CA ASP A 591 30.74 -17.17 24.19
C ASP A 591 30.76 -17.87 25.57
N THR A 592 29.89 -18.87 25.76
CA THR A 592 29.81 -19.68 27.00
C THR A 592 30.95 -20.69 27.17
N LEU A 593 31.92 -20.71 26.25
CA LEU A 593 33.18 -21.46 26.29
C LEU A 593 34.39 -20.52 26.47
N GLY A 594 34.14 -19.28 26.91
CA GLY A 594 35.16 -18.27 27.10
C GLY A 594 36.21 -18.64 28.15
N LEU A 595 37.41 -18.11 27.98
CA LEU A 595 38.47 -18.26 28.97
C LEU A 595 38.10 -17.51 30.25
N ASN A 596 38.11 -18.22 31.38
CA ASN A 596 38.19 -17.60 32.71
C ASN A 596 39.65 -17.69 33.15
N GLY A 597 40.20 -16.59 33.64
CA GLY A 597 41.64 -16.52 33.80
C GLY A 597 42.15 -15.46 34.77
N TRP A 598 43.47 -15.43 34.86
CA TRP A 598 44.26 -14.50 35.64
C TRP A 598 45.07 -13.60 34.71
N LEU A 599 45.17 -12.32 35.08
CA LEU A 599 46.12 -11.37 34.50
C LEU A 599 47.28 -11.17 35.49
N GLY A 600 48.50 -11.51 35.06
CA GLY A 600 49.76 -11.14 35.71
C GLY A 600 50.40 -9.94 35.00
N VAL A 601 51.07 -9.06 35.76
CA VAL A 601 51.70 -7.84 35.23
C VAL A 601 53.17 -7.79 35.64
N TYR A 602 54.06 -7.69 34.66
CA TYR A 602 55.51 -7.76 34.85
C TYR A 602 56.24 -6.60 34.19
N THR A 603 57.41 -6.29 34.70
CA THR A 603 58.49 -5.65 33.93
C THR A 603 59.54 -6.70 33.59
N ALA A 604 60.27 -6.54 32.50
CA ALA A 604 61.27 -7.52 32.05
C ALA A 604 62.65 -6.87 31.88
N SER A 605 63.69 -7.68 32.07
CA SER A 605 65.08 -7.34 31.72
C SER A 605 65.73 -8.49 30.95
N GLY A 606 66.64 -8.16 30.03
CA GLY A 606 67.24 -9.13 29.10
C GLY A 606 67.01 -8.73 27.64
N SER A 607 67.18 -9.68 26.72
CA SER A 607 66.93 -9.47 25.30
C SER A 607 66.63 -10.79 24.58
N CYS A 608 65.59 -10.80 23.75
CA CYS A 608 65.23 -11.95 22.93
C CYS A 608 66.24 -12.18 21.79
N PRO A 609 66.57 -13.44 21.43
CA PRO A 609 66.04 -14.71 21.95
C PRO A 609 66.85 -15.28 23.14
N GLY A 610 67.57 -14.46 23.90
CA GLY A 610 68.41 -14.86 25.04
C GLY A 610 67.67 -15.05 26.37
N GLY A 611 66.33 -14.97 26.38
CA GLY A 611 65.49 -15.04 27.56
C GLY A 611 65.21 -13.67 28.21
N LEU A 612 64.01 -13.53 28.77
CA LEU A 612 63.59 -12.38 29.59
C LEU A 612 63.55 -12.81 31.06
N THR A 613 64.00 -11.94 31.96
CA THR A 613 63.85 -12.11 33.41
C THR A 613 62.78 -11.16 33.91
N PHE A 614 61.66 -11.72 34.38
CA PHE A 614 60.49 -10.96 34.83
C PHE A 614 60.59 -10.51 36.29
N THR A 615 60.05 -9.33 36.56
CA THR A 615 59.82 -8.78 37.91
C THR A 615 58.35 -8.41 38.03
N ASP A 616 57.64 -9.04 38.97
CA ASP A 616 56.22 -8.84 39.25
C ASP A 616 55.93 -7.40 39.73
N VAL A 617 54.90 -6.77 39.15
CA VAL A 617 54.50 -5.38 39.42
C VAL A 617 53.38 -5.36 40.44
N THR A 618 53.74 -5.61 41.71
CA THR A 618 52.82 -5.47 42.84
C THR A 618 52.74 -4.02 43.31
N ASN A 619 51.60 -3.35 43.06
CA ASN A 619 51.31 -2.01 43.58
C ASN A 619 49.92 -1.98 44.23
N ASN A 620 49.55 -0.93 44.97
CA ASN A 620 48.30 -0.98 45.76
C ASN A 620 47.00 -1.04 44.92
N THR A 621 47.08 -0.82 43.60
CA THR A 621 46.00 -1.00 42.62
C THR A 621 46.06 -2.33 41.87
N LEU A 622 47.25 -2.95 41.79
CA LEU A 622 47.53 -4.21 41.10
C LEU A 622 47.89 -5.29 42.13
N GLY A 623 46.92 -6.14 42.47
CA GLY A 623 47.19 -7.34 43.25
C GLY A 623 48.16 -8.28 42.50
N SER A 624 48.74 -9.26 43.21
CA SER A 624 49.68 -10.24 42.63
C SER A 624 49.06 -11.18 41.57
N CYS A 625 47.75 -11.04 41.32
CA CYS A 625 47.04 -11.44 40.11
C CYS A 625 45.67 -10.75 40.10
N MET A 626 44.98 -10.75 38.96
CA MET A 626 43.63 -10.21 38.82
C MET A 626 42.75 -11.14 37.98
N SER A 627 41.58 -11.53 38.48
CA SER A 627 40.67 -12.49 37.82
C SER A 627 39.72 -11.84 36.80
N PHE A 628 39.42 -12.53 35.70
CA PHE A 628 38.32 -12.21 34.79
C PHE A 628 37.39 -13.43 34.56
N GLY A 629 36.10 -13.17 34.29
CA GLY A 629 35.03 -14.19 34.38
C GLY A 629 33.96 -14.15 33.27
N ASN A 630 33.20 -15.25 33.20
CA ASN A 630 32.37 -15.67 32.05
C ASN A 630 31.32 -14.70 31.47
N ASP A 631 30.67 -13.86 32.29
CA ASP A 631 29.44 -13.15 31.87
C ASP A 631 29.51 -11.61 31.91
N THR A 632 30.71 -11.02 32.11
CA THR A 632 30.81 -9.56 32.25
C THR A 632 32.09 -8.96 31.68
N ILE A 633 31.95 -7.77 31.08
CA ILE A 633 33.07 -6.89 30.72
C ILE A 633 33.87 -6.58 31.99
N THR A 634 34.98 -7.28 32.19
CA THR A 634 35.78 -7.15 33.42
C THR A 634 36.76 -5.98 33.24
N LYS A 635 36.58 -4.94 34.05
CA LYS A 635 37.35 -3.68 33.97
C LYS A 635 38.34 -3.58 35.12
N ILE A 636 39.63 -3.55 34.79
CA ILE A 636 40.73 -3.61 35.75
C ILE A 636 41.56 -2.32 35.64
N PRO A 637 41.54 -1.42 36.64
CA PRO A 637 42.37 -0.23 36.64
C PRO A 637 43.83 -0.56 37.01
N ALA A 638 44.78 0.03 36.29
CA ALA A 638 46.21 -0.12 36.53
C ALA A 638 46.89 1.25 36.49
N THR A 639 47.77 1.56 37.46
CA THR A 639 48.65 2.74 37.37
C THR A 639 49.98 2.31 36.76
N LEU A 640 50.35 2.89 35.62
CA LEU A 640 51.57 2.56 34.87
C LEU A 640 52.44 3.81 34.66
N ASP A 641 53.76 3.65 34.67
CA ASP A 641 54.73 4.73 34.53
C ASP A 641 55.14 5.00 33.07
N ALA A 642 55.35 6.27 32.74
CA ALA A 642 55.78 6.70 31.41
C ALA A 642 57.11 6.05 31.00
N GLY A 643 57.14 5.46 29.79
CA GLY A 643 58.35 4.91 29.18
C GLY A 643 58.81 3.55 29.72
N VAL A 644 58.08 2.94 30.66
CA VAL A 644 58.35 1.57 31.12
C VAL A 644 57.59 0.58 30.23
N GLU A 645 58.27 -0.43 29.67
CA GLU A 645 57.61 -1.52 28.95
C GLU A 645 57.11 -2.57 29.95
N TYR A 646 55.78 -2.72 30.01
CA TYR A 646 55.10 -3.73 30.83
C TYR A 646 54.71 -4.92 29.97
N TYR A 647 54.83 -6.11 30.54
CA TYR A 647 54.43 -7.38 29.98
C TYR A 647 53.23 -7.92 30.75
N PHE A 648 52.25 -8.46 30.04
CA PHE A 648 50.99 -8.96 30.58
C PHE A 648 50.86 -10.43 30.22
N MET A 649 50.76 -11.29 31.22
CA MET A 649 50.55 -12.71 31.05
C MET A 649 49.08 -13.02 31.33
N VAL A 650 48.40 -13.61 30.35
CA VAL A 650 47.03 -14.10 30.47
C VAL A 650 47.10 -15.61 30.65
N ASP A 651 46.57 -16.11 31.76
CA ASP A 651 46.65 -17.52 32.16
C ASP A 651 45.26 -18.06 32.53
N GLY A 652 45.02 -19.35 32.34
CA GLY A 652 43.73 -19.99 32.59
C GLY A 652 43.51 -20.41 34.03
N VAL A 653 42.29 -20.29 34.56
CA VAL A 653 41.97 -20.88 35.88
C VAL A 653 42.12 -22.40 35.81
N SER A 654 43.09 -22.95 36.54
CA SER A 654 43.36 -24.39 36.61
C SER A 654 43.66 -25.06 35.25
N GLY A 655 44.30 -24.35 34.31
CA GLY A 655 44.57 -24.85 32.97
C GLY A 655 43.38 -24.86 32.03
N ALA A 656 42.33 -24.08 32.34
CA ALA A 656 41.28 -23.77 31.38
C ALA A 656 41.87 -23.06 30.15
N VAL A 657 41.35 -23.39 28.98
CA VAL A 657 41.71 -22.75 27.71
C VAL A 657 40.45 -22.36 26.94
N GLY A 658 40.49 -21.25 26.21
CA GLY A 658 39.30 -20.73 25.52
C GLY A 658 39.48 -19.36 24.88
N ASN A 659 38.37 -18.83 24.36
CA ASN A 659 38.32 -17.53 23.68
C ASN A 659 38.29 -16.37 24.69
N TYR A 660 39.05 -15.30 24.44
CA TYR A 660 38.88 -14.01 25.13
C TYR A 660 39.28 -12.84 24.21
N CYS A 661 38.83 -11.64 24.57
CA CYS A 661 39.32 -10.39 24.01
C CYS A 661 39.84 -9.46 25.11
N ILE A 662 40.93 -8.75 24.85
CA ILE A 662 41.58 -7.78 25.74
C ILE A 662 41.72 -6.41 25.05
N SER A 663 41.46 -5.33 25.78
CA SER A 663 41.83 -3.97 25.37
C SER A 663 42.34 -3.14 26.54
N ILE A 664 42.98 -2.01 26.25
CA ILE A 664 43.49 -1.04 27.22
C ILE A 664 42.96 0.35 26.86
N GLN A 665 42.27 0.99 27.81
CA GLN A 665 41.52 2.24 27.58
C GLN A 665 41.89 3.31 28.60
N THR A 666 41.63 4.57 28.26
CA THR A 666 41.62 5.66 29.24
C THR A 666 40.43 5.52 30.19
N PRO A 667 40.60 5.73 31.52
CA PRO A 667 39.48 5.66 32.46
C PRO A 667 38.43 6.75 32.16
N PRO A 668 37.12 6.45 32.32
CA PRO A 668 36.10 7.48 32.18
C PRO A 668 36.30 8.59 33.23
N PRO A 669 35.93 9.85 32.90
CA PRO A 669 36.01 10.96 33.85
C PRO A 669 35.09 10.73 35.06
N ALA A 670 35.29 11.46 36.16
CA ALA A 670 34.38 11.39 37.29
C ALA A 670 32.95 11.90 36.93
N PRO A 671 31.88 11.38 37.56
CA PRO A 671 30.53 11.90 37.41
C PRO A 671 30.45 13.42 37.65
N ALA A 672 29.57 14.09 36.92
CA ALA A 672 29.31 15.52 37.13
C ALA A 672 28.74 15.79 38.53
N THR A 673 28.97 16.97 39.11
CA THR A 673 28.34 17.38 40.39
C THR A 673 26.88 17.76 40.18
N CYS A 674 25.99 17.50 41.16
CA CYS A 674 24.58 17.90 41.06
C CYS A 674 24.38 19.38 40.68
N ALA A 675 23.37 19.66 39.85
CA ALA A 675 23.06 21.02 39.42
C ALA A 675 22.32 21.80 40.52
N THR A 676 22.45 23.13 40.51
CA THR A 676 21.76 24.03 41.44
C THR A 676 20.63 24.77 40.72
N ASN A 677 19.41 24.64 41.23
CA ASN A 677 18.22 25.29 40.66
C ASN A 677 18.27 26.82 40.87
N ILE A 678 17.79 27.60 39.90
CA ILE A 678 17.83 29.08 39.90
C ILE A 678 16.40 29.67 39.88
N SER A 679 15.55 29.18 38.97
CA SER A 679 14.22 29.74 38.72
C SER A 679 13.23 28.63 38.33
N PRO A 680 11.97 28.66 38.79
CA PRO A 680 11.46 29.46 39.90
C PRO A 680 12.28 29.24 41.18
N ALA A 681 12.33 30.26 42.04
CA ALA A 681 12.99 30.14 43.35
C ALA A 681 12.23 29.12 44.22
N ASP A 682 12.91 28.48 45.17
CA ASP A 682 12.26 27.52 46.05
C ASP A 682 11.14 28.17 46.88
N ALA A 683 10.02 27.45 46.99
CA ALA A 683 8.76 27.88 47.56
C ALA A 683 8.17 29.16 46.94
N ALA A 684 8.52 29.51 45.69
CA ALA A 684 7.89 30.63 44.99
C ALA A 684 6.37 30.42 44.85
N VAL A 685 5.60 31.50 44.97
CA VAL A 685 4.14 31.53 44.76
C VAL A 685 3.80 32.41 43.56
N ASP A 686 2.55 32.36 43.10
CA ASP A 686 2.04 33.11 41.94
C ASP A 686 2.86 32.88 40.65
N VAL A 687 3.43 31.68 40.50
CA VAL A 687 4.17 31.30 39.30
C VAL A 687 3.21 31.12 38.13
N SER A 688 3.63 31.61 36.96
CA SER A 688 2.88 31.52 35.69
C SER A 688 2.39 30.10 35.40
N ALA A 689 1.09 30.00 35.07
CA ALA A 689 0.42 28.80 34.58
C ALA A 689 -0.45 29.15 33.35
N PRO A 690 -0.62 28.22 32.38
CA PRO A 690 -0.22 26.81 32.43
C PRO A 690 1.27 26.57 32.09
N ASN A 691 2.07 27.61 31.82
CA ASN A 691 3.45 27.45 31.37
C ASN A 691 4.45 28.22 32.24
N THR A 692 5.57 27.59 32.61
CA THR A 692 6.68 28.24 33.34
C THR A 692 8.05 27.77 32.83
N LEU A 693 9.06 28.63 32.91
CA LEU A 693 10.45 28.29 32.57
C LEU A 693 11.21 27.89 33.83
N ILE A 694 11.67 26.64 33.90
CA ILE A 694 12.58 26.18 34.95
C ILE A 694 14.04 26.25 34.46
N LYS A 695 14.95 26.71 35.31
CA LYS A 695 16.35 27.03 34.97
C LYS A 695 17.32 26.71 36.12
N TRP A 696 18.48 26.15 35.80
CA TRP A 696 19.53 25.78 36.75
C TRP A 696 20.90 26.34 36.34
N THR A 697 21.88 26.20 37.22
CA THR A 697 23.28 26.55 36.96
C THR A 697 23.95 25.47 36.09
N PRO A 698 24.56 25.81 34.94
CA PRO A 698 25.30 24.85 34.13
C PRO A 698 26.47 24.21 34.90
N VAL A 699 26.64 22.90 34.77
CA VAL A 699 27.73 22.14 35.38
C VAL A 699 28.80 21.86 34.32
N ALA A 700 30.02 22.37 34.53
CA ALA A 700 31.06 22.41 33.51
C ALA A 700 31.53 21.04 32.99
N THR A 701 31.37 19.98 33.77
CA THR A 701 31.71 18.59 33.39
C THR A 701 30.53 17.79 32.85
N ALA A 702 29.33 18.39 32.73
CA ALA A 702 28.13 17.74 32.23
C ALA A 702 27.97 17.90 30.71
N THR A 703 27.54 16.83 30.04
CA THR A 703 27.18 16.81 28.62
C THR A 703 25.67 16.88 28.40
N SER A 704 24.87 16.55 29.41
CA SER A 704 23.40 16.62 29.40
C SER A 704 22.83 16.65 30.82
N TYR A 705 21.52 16.87 30.94
CA TYR A 705 20.77 16.96 32.18
C TYR A 705 19.47 16.16 32.06
N ASP A 706 19.23 15.21 32.96
CA ASP A 706 17.90 14.65 33.20
C ASP A 706 17.13 15.59 34.13
N VAL A 707 15.89 15.92 33.78
CA VAL A 707 15.05 16.83 34.58
C VAL A 707 13.87 16.06 35.16
N TYR A 708 13.72 16.11 36.49
CA TYR A 708 12.65 15.48 37.25
C TYR A 708 11.67 16.55 37.72
N PHE A 709 10.36 16.29 37.53
CA PHE A 709 9.30 17.28 37.76
C PHE A 709 7.98 16.59 38.09
N GLY A 710 7.23 17.10 39.07
CA GLY A 710 5.91 16.57 39.42
C GLY A 710 5.30 17.25 40.66
N THR A 711 4.19 16.73 41.16
CA THR A 711 3.51 17.24 42.38
C THR A 711 3.91 16.52 43.67
N VAL A 712 4.84 15.56 43.57
CA VAL A 712 5.39 14.77 44.70
C VAL A 712 6.80 15.26 45.05
N ASN A 713 7.17 15.23 46.33
CA ASN A 713 8.49 15.64 46.81
C ASN A 713 9.27 14.44 47.42
N PRO A 714 10.44 14.05 46.88
CA PRO A 714 10.99 14.48 45.59
C PRO A 714 10.20 13.88 44.40
N PRO A 715 10.23 14.53 43.23
CA PRO A 715 9.51 14.05 42.04
C PRO A 715 10.21 12.83 41.44
N THR A 716 9.50 11.71 41.30
CA THR A 716 10.03 10.48 40.71
C THR A 716 10.01 10.49 39.17
N THR A 717 9.17 11.34 38.56
CA THR A 717 8.98 11.40 37.11
C THR A 717 10.04 12.26 36.44
N LYS A 718 10.87 11.64 35.60
CA LYS A 718 11.72 12.34 34.64
C LYS A 718 10.86 12.84 33.48
N ILE A 719 10.87 14.14 33.22
CA ILE A 719 10.10 14.76 32.13
C ILE A 719 10.89 14.96 30.84
N THR A 720 12.23 15.06 30.90
CA THR A 720 13.07 15.20 29.68
C THR A 720 14.55 14.93 29.94
N THR A 721 15.34 14.88 28.85
CA THR A 721 16.80 14.99 28.86
C THR A 721 17.21 16.15 27.95
N THR A 722 18.03 17.09 28.41
CA THR A 722 18.44 18.26 27.61
C THR A 722 19.94 18.55 27.73
N SER A 723 20.51 19.24 26.75
CA SER A 723 21.86 19.85 26.84
C SER A 723 21.82 21.32 27.26
N LEU A 724 20.63 21.92 27.36
CA LEU A 724 20.42 23.30 27.80
C LEU A 724 20.44 23.43 29.32
N ASP A 725 20.49 24.67 29.81
CA ASP A 725 20.46 25.02 31.24
C ASP A 725 19.04 25.33 31.77
N SER A 726 18.03 25.16 30.91
CA SER A 726 16.64 25.53 31.18
C SER A 726 15.68 24.78 30.25
N ILE A 727 14.43 24.59 30.70
CA ILE A 727 13.32 24.07 29.89
C ILE A 727 12.02 24.81 30.21
N LEU A 728 11.13 24.88 29.22
CA LEU A 728 9.75 25.34 29.41
C LEU A 728 8.88 24.14 29.79
N VAL A 729 8.26 24.19 30.97
CA VAL A 729 7.25 23.21 31.41
C VAL A 729 5.87 23.78 31.12
N THR A 730 5.00 22.97 30.53
CA THR A 730 3.65 23.35 30.10
C THR A 730 2.59 22.47 30.76
N GLY A 731 1.32 22.87 30.68
CA GLY A 731 0.20 22.11 31.25
C GLY A 731 0.10 22.10 32.78
N LEU A 732 0.64 23.12 33.43
CA LEU A 732 0.55 23.30 34.87
C LEU A 732 -0.87 23.67 35.29
N ALA A 733 -1.43 22.92 36.24
CA ALA A 733 -2.66 23.29 36.90
C ALA A 733 -2.48 24.57 37.73
N TYR A 734 -3.51 25.41 37.82
CA TYR A 734 -3.55 26.56 38.74
C TYR A 734 -3.56 26.12 40.21
N THR A 735 -3.20 27.03 41.12
CA THR A 735 -3.13 26.82 42.59
C THR A 735 -2.38 25.55 43.06
N THR A 736 -1.51 24.99 42.22
CA THR A 736 -0.89 23.67 42.41
C THR A 736 0.60 23.82 42.70
N THR A 737 1.07 23.11 43.72
CA THR A 737 2.50 23.06 44.07
C THR A 737 3.22 21.96 43.27
N TYR A 738 4.28 22.34 42.58
CA TYR A 738 5.17 21.46 41.83
C TYR A 738 6.57 21.44 42.46
N TYR A 739 7.24 20.30 42.36
CA TYR A 739 8.59 20.02 42.82
C TYR A 739 9.46 19.59 41.64
N TRP A 740 10.74 19.98 41.64
CA TRP A 740 11.67 19.67 40.56
C TRP A 740 13.14 19.64 40.99
N TYR A 741 13.94 18.77 40.35
CA TYR A 741 15.40 18.73 40.46
C TYR A 741 16.04 18.27 39.15
N VAL A 742 17.37 18.41 39.06
CA VAL A 742 18.13 18.18 37.83
C VAL A 742 19.35 17.31 38.09
N VAL A 743 19.50 16.25 37.31
CA VAL A 743 20.63 15.31 37.36
C VAL A 743 21.54 15.51 36.14
N PRO A 744 22.67 16.21 36.28
CA PRO A 744 23.65 16.34 35.20
C PRO A 744 24.35 15.00 34.91
N LYS A 745 24.69 14.74 33.66
CA LYS A 745 25.32 13.49 33.19
C LYS A 745 26.57 13.76 32.38
N ASN A 746 27.51 12.82 32.43
CA ASN A 746 28.67 12.78 31.54
C ASN A 746 29.12 11.34 31.29
N LEU A 747 30.28 11.16 30.62
CA LEU A 747 30.87 9.83 30.35
C LEU A 747 31.26 9.06 31.62
N GLY A 748 31.34 9.71 32.78
CA GLY A 748 31.50 9.09 34.09
C GLY A 748 30.23 8.52 34.70
N GLY A 749 29.07 8.81 34.10
CA GLY A 749 27.76 8.43 34.60
C GLY A 749 26.99 9.62 35.21
N SER A 750 26.12 9.31 36.17
CA SER A 750 25.29 10.29 36.88
C SER A 750 25.73 10.41 38.34
N PRO A 751 25.75 11.61 38.94
CA PRO A 751 25.88 11.77 40.39
C PRO A 751 24.70 11.13 41.13
N THR A 752 24.98 10.64 42.33
CA THR A 752 23.98 10.18 43.29
C THR A 752 23.54 11.31 44.22
N GLY A 753 22.27 11.32 44.65
CA GLY A 753 21.77 12.22 45.70
C GLY A 753 21.33 13.62 45.24
N CYS A 754 21.12 13.86 43.94
CA CYS A 754 20.68 15.17 43.45
C CYS A 754 19.20 15.50 43.73
N ASP A 755 18.41 14.52 44.16
CA ASP A 755 17.08 14.69 44.73
C ASP A 755 17.09 15.57 46.00
N ALA A 756 18.22 15.64 46.72
CA ALA A 756 18.43 16.58 47.80
C ALA A 756 18.40 18.06 47.37
N ASN A 757 18.55 18.36 46.07
CA ASN A 757 18.42 19.70 45.49
C ASN A 757 16.99 19.99 44.99
N THR A 758 15.98 19.21 45.39
CA THR A 758 14.58 19.45 45.00
C THR A 758 14.10 20.81 45.49
N THR A 759 13.63 21.63 44.55
CA THR A 759 12.97 22.92 44.83
C THR A 759 11.52 22.89 44.40
N SER A 760 10.71 23.75 45.00
CA SER A 760 9.26 23.82 44.81
C SER A 760 8.78 25.17 44.29
N PHE A 761 7.61 25.21 43.66
CA PHE A 761 6.84 26.43 43.45
C PHE A 761 5.34 26.13 43.37
N THR A 762 4.51 27.15 43.64
CA THR A 762 3.06 27.09 43.52
C THR A 762 2.58 28.03 42.43
N THR A 763 1.72 27.52 41.55
CA THR A 763 1.14 28.31 40.46
C THR A 763 0.11 29.31 40.95
N MET A 764 -0.09 30.37 40.16
CA MET A 764 -1.09 31.42 40.40
C MET A 764 -2.53 30.87 40.49
N ALA A 765 -3.44 31.68 41.04
CA ALA A 765 -4.87 31.38 41.05
C ALA A 765 -5.47 31.29 39.64
N THR A 766 -6.55 30.51 39.51
CA THR A 766 -7.36 30.45 38.27
C THR A 766 -7.85 31.85 37.89
N PRO A 767 -7.68 32.28 36.63
CA PRO A 767 -8.38 33.45 36.09
C PRO A 767 -9.90 33.35 36.31
N PRO A 768 -10.62 34.50 36.39
CA PRO A 768 -12.08 34.48 36.38
C PRO A 768 -12.60 33.98 35.01
N PRO A 769 -13.76 33.31 34.96
CA PRO A 769 -14.33 32.83 33.70
C PRO A 769 -14.61 33.96 32.69
N PRO A 770 -14.64 33.64 31.38
CA PRO A 770 -15.04 34.59 30.34
C PRO A 770 -16.43 35.19 30.58
N ASN A 771 -16.66 36.43 30.12
CA ASN A 771 -17.97 37.08 30.31
C ASN A 771 -19.15 36.34 29.66
N ASN A 772 -18.87 35.45 28.71
CA ASN A 772 -19.82 34.64 27.94
C ASN A 772 -19.79 33.15 28.31
N ASP A 773 -19.40 32.82 29.55
CA ASP A 773 -19.49 31.48 30.14
C ASP A 773 -20.92 30.92 30.07
N GLU A 774 -21.90 31.79 30.32
CA GLU A 774 -23.32 31.40 30.40
C GLU A 774 -24.07 31.71 29.10
N CYS A 775 -25.05 30.87 28.78
CA CYS A 775 -25.91 31.04 27.60
C CYS A 775 -26.60 32.42 27.58
N ASP A 776 -27.06 32.91 28.73
CA ASP A 776 -27.73 34.21 28.85
C ASP A 776 -26.78 35.42 28.62
N SER A 777 -25.45 35.22 28.67
CA SER A 777 -24.44 36.23 28.39
C SER A 777 -23.70 36.03 27.05
N ALA A 778 -24.28 35.22 26.14
CA ALA A 778 -23.76 34.96 24.81
C ALA A 778 -23.38 36.24 24.03
N ILE A 779 -22.15 36.29 23.51
CA ILE A 779 -21.68 37.44 22.73
C ILE A 779 -22.32 37.44 21.33
N ASN A 780 -23.03 38.52 20.99
CA ASN A 780 -23.65 38.67 19.67
C ASN A 780 -22.61 39.00 18.58
N ILE A 781 -22.42 38.07 17.64
CA ILE A 781 -21.63 38.26 16.43
C ILE A 781 -22.49 38.90 15.34
N VAL A 782 -21.95 39.96 14.73
CA VAL A 782 -22.52 40.57 13.52
C VAL A 782 -22.01 39.82 12.30
N ALA A 783 -22.89 39.46 11.36
CA ALA A 783 -22.49 38.74 10.14
C ALA A 783 -21.34 39.45 9.38
N GLY A 784 -20.32 38.69 8.99
CA GLY A 784 -19.09 39.21 8.40
C GLY A 784 -18.08 39.83 9.38
N ALA A 785 -18.36 39.87 10.69
CA ALA A 785 -17.36 40.17 11.72
C ALA A 785 -16.70 38.88 12.23
N SER A 786 -15.45 39.00 12.67
CA SER A 786 -14.73 37.96 13.41
C SER A 786 -14.54 38.42 14.86
N VAL A 787 -14.87 37.56 15.81
CA VAL A 787 -14.82 37.83 17.25
C VAL A 787 -13.86 36.85 17.91
N ALA A 788 -12.96 37.36 18.75
CA ALA A 788 -12.06 36.51 19.53
C ALA A 788 -12.81 35.87 20.71
N GLY A 789 -12.60 34.58 20.92
CA GLY A 789 -13.13 33.80 22.03
C GLY A 789 -12.01 33.07 22.79
N SER A 790 -12.30 32.65 24.01
CA SER A 790 -11.42 31.79 24.79
C SER A 790 -12.22 30.92 25.75
N THR A 791 -11.88 29.64 25.83
CA THR A 791 -12.40 28.73 26.85
C THR A 791 -11.53 28.69 28.11
N ILE A 792 -10.46 29.50 28.17
CA ILE A 792 -9.53 29.49 29.29
C ILE A 792 -10.26 29.93 30.56
N SER A 793 -10.28 29.04 31.57
CA SER A 793 -11.02 29.22 32.83
C SER A 793 -12.54 29.33 32.71
N ALA A 794 -13.11 28.95 31.56
CA ALA A 794 -14.54 28.78 31.41
C ALA A 794 -15.07 27.62 32.27
N THR A 795 -16.37 27.60 32.53
CA THR A 795 -17.04 26.56 33.34
C THR A 795 -18.14 25.84 32.58
N GLN A 796 -18.65 24.74 33.15
CA GLN A 796 -19.74 23.97 32.55
C GLN A 796 -21.09 24.67 32.74
N SER A 797 -21.56 25.37 31.71
CA SER A 797 -22.88 25.99 31.65
C SER A 797 -24.00 24.93 31.51
N MET A 798 -23.73 23.82 30.79
CA MET A 798 -24.68 22.71 30.64
C MET A 798 -23.99 21.38 30.30
N ALA A 799 -24.70 20.25 30.29
CA ALA A 799 -24.10 18.97 29.88
C ALA A 799 -23.66 18.98 28.40
N GLY A 800 -22.59 18.25 28.07
CA GLY A 800 -22.16 18.07 26.67
C GLY A 800 -23.22 17.36 25.83
N GLN A 801 -23.32 17.71 24.54
CA GLN A 801 -24.28 17.12 23.61
C GLN A 801 -23.55 16.45 22.44
N THR A 802 -24.12 15.35 21.93
CA THR A 802 -23.49 14.59 20.84
C THR A 802 -23.43 15.39 19.55
N CYS A 803 -22.22 15.55 18.99
CA CYS A 803 -22.02 16.04 17.64
C CYS A 803 -21.61 14.90 16.70
N SER A 804 -22.49 14.53 15.77
CA SER A 804 -22.19 13.53 14.70
C SER A 804 -21.66 12.16 15.17
N GLY A 805 -21.79 11.83 16.46
CA GLY A 805 -21.28 10.61 17.09
C GLY A 805 -20.13 10.84 18.08
N PHE A 806 -19.51 12.02 18.05
CA PHE A 806 -18.45 12.45 18.97
C PHE A 806 -19.04 13.34 20.07
N THR A 807 -18.38 13.39 21.23
CA THR A 807 -18.78 14.26 22.36
C THR A 807 -17.53 14.59 23.15
N GLY A 808 -16.99 15.79 22.94
CA GLY A 808 -15.95 16.34 23.79
C GLY A 808 -16.42 16.60 25.23
N THR A 809 -15.48 16.95 26.10
CA THR A 809 -15.81 17.34 27.48
C THR A 809 -16.23 18.81 27.50
N ALA A 810 -17.52 19.06 27.73
CA ALA A 810 -18.04 20.42 27.77
C ALA A 810 -17.90 21.04 29.17
N ASP A 811 -16.70 20.97 29.76
CA ASP A 811 -16.38 21.53 31.09
C ASP A 811 -15.83 22.97 31.04
N ASP A 812 -15.49 23.47 29.85
CA ASP A 812 -14.93 24.79 29.57
C ASP A 812 -15.76 25.58 28.52
N ASP A 813 -17.09 25.56 28.60
CA ASP A 813 -17.93 26.03 27.50
C ASP A 813 -18.28 27.53 27.53
N ILE A 814 -18.29 28.16 26.35
CA ILE A 814 -18.66 29.56 26.18
C ILE A 814 -19.63 29.77 25.02
N TRP A 815 -20.38 30.86 25.07
CA TRP A 815 -21.54 31.10 24.22
C TRP A 815 -21.41 32.34 23.32
N PHE A 816 -21.97 32.21 22.13
CA PHE A 816 -22.14 33.28 21.16
C PHE A 816 -23.55 33.22 20.60
N THR A 817 -24.00 34.33 20.03
CA THR A 817 -25.29 34.40 19.35
C THR A 817 -25.19 35.20 18.06
N PHE A 818 -26.11 35.01 17.13
CA PHE A 818 -26.27 35.87 15.97
C PHE A 818 -27.71 35.92 15.51
N THR A 819 -28.07 37.01 14.81
CA THR A 819 -29.37 37.12 14.14
C THR A 819 -29.16 37.01 12.63
N ALA A 820 -29.77 36.02 11.99
CA ALA A 820 -29.68 35.85 10.54
C ALA A 820 -30.44 37.00 9.85
N THR A 821 -29.77 37.77 8.99
CA THR A 821 -30.41 38.97 8.39
C THR A 821 -31.28 38.66 7.16
N GLN A 822 -31.15 37.46 6.59
CA GLN A 822 -31.99 36.91 5.51
C GLN A 822 -32.23 35.41 5.74
N SER A 823 -33.25 34.83 5.11
CA SER A 823 -33.47 33.38 5.14
C SER A 823 -32.53 32.67 4.17
N GLY A 824 -31.96 31.54 4.56
CA GLY A 824 -31.01 30.79 3.74
C GLY A 824 -30.00 29.99 4.56
N ASP A 825 -28.84 29.76 3.98
CA ASP A 825 -27.77 28.94 4.55
C ASP A 825 -26.64 29.83 5.10
N ALA A 826 -25.89 29.34 6.08
CA ALA A 826 -24.82 30.07 6.76
C ALA A 826 -23.72 29.13 7.29
N ASP A 827 -22.47 29.55 7.21
CA ASP A 827 -21.34 28.85 7.80
C ASP A 827 -20.89 29.56 9.08
N VAL A 828 -20.92 28.86 10.23
CA VAL A 828 -20.22 29.29 11.45
C VAL A 828 -18.82 28.69 11.39
N THR A 829 -17.80 29.54 11.26
CA THR A 829 -16.39 29.12 11.15
C THR A 829 -15.63 29.50 12.41
N LEU A 830 -14.96 28.54 13.04
CA LEU A 830 -14.09 28.73 14.19
C LEU A 830 -12.65 28.35 13.84
N VAL A 831 -11.73 29.28 14.05
CA VAL A 831 -10.29 29.11 13.79
C VAL A 831 -9.53 29.21 15.12
N PRO A 832 -8.98 28.09 15.65
CA PRO A 832 -8.10 28.11 16.82
C PRO A 832 -6.85 28.98 16.64
N ILE A 833 -6.36 29.51 17.76
CA ILE A 833 -5.09 30.23 17.85
C ILE A 833 -4.14 29.34 18.65
N GLY A 834 -3.36 28.52 17.95
CA GLY A 834 -2.46 27.51 18.52
C GLY A 834 -2.67 26.14 17.87
N THR A 835 -1.99 25.11 18.39
CA THR A 835 -2.00 23.75 17.84
C THR A 835 -2.54 22.68 18.81
N SER A 836 -3.04 23.08 19.98
CA SER A 836 -3.53 22.15 21.03
C SER A 836 -5.02 22.29 21.33
N PHE A 837 -5.64 23.42 20.99
CA PHE A 837 -7.07 23.65 21.21
C PHE A 837 -7.86 22.86 20.16
N ASP A 838 -8.54 21.82 20.62
CA ASP A 838 -9.40 20.95 19.83
C ASP A 838 -10.85 21.33 20.13
N ALA A 839 -11.59 21.81 19.13
CA ALA A 839 -12.78 22.62 19.35
C ALA A 839 -14.06 21.89 18.97
N VAL A 840 -15.03 21.82 19.88
CA VAL A 840 -16.38 21.33 19.59
C VAL A 840 -17.34 22.51 19.52
N VAL A 841 -18.04 22.64 18.39
CA VAL A 841 -19.00 23.73 18.14
C VAL A 841 -20.40 23.16 17.97
N ILE A 842 -21.38 23.64 18.73
CA ILE A 842 -22.79 23.24 18.59
C ILE A 842 -23.68 24.47 18.41
N VAL A 843 -24.53 24.46 17.38
CA VAL A 843 -25.45 25.55 17.04
C VAL A 843 -26.89 25.16 17.34
N TYR A 844 -27.63 26.09 17.94
CA TYR A 844 -29.00 25.96 18.40
C TYR A 844 -29.92 27.03 17.79
N SER A 845 -31.19 26.69 17.72
CA SER A 845 -32.31 27.63 17.57
C SER A 845 -33.15 27.65 18.84
N GLY A 846 -33.82 28.77 19.11
CA GLY A 846 -34.57 28.99 20.36
C GLY A 846 -33.89 29.98 21.29
N ASP A 847 -34.28 29.95 22.56
CA ASP A 847 -33.62 30.67 23.67
C ASP A 847 -32.95 29.68 24.63
N CYS A 848 -32.20 30.20 25.61
CA CYS A 848 -31.50 29.39 26.62
C CYS A 848 -32.40 28.48 27.47
N SER A 849 -33.74 28.67 27.45
CA SER A 849 -34.70 27.78 28.11
C SER A 849 -35.27 26.69 27.19
N THR A 850 -35.14 26.84 25.85
CA THR A 850 -35.74 25.96 24.84
C THR A 850 -34.81 25.69 23.64
N LEU A 851 -33.51 25.48 23.91
CA LEU A 851 -32.51 25.22 22.89
C LEU A 851 -32.81 23.95 22.07
N THR A 852 -32.87 24.09 20.75
CA THR A 852 -32.99 23.00 19.78
C THR A 852 -31.75 22.99 18.88
N GLN A 853 -30.94 21.93 18.97
CA GLN A 853 -29.72 21.77 18.16
C GLN A 853 -30.07 21.68 16.66
N ILE A 854 -29.44 22.53 15.84
CA ILE A 854 -29.65 22.62 14.38
C ILE A 854 -28.40 22.31 13.56
N GLY A 855 -27.22 22.31 14.19
CA GLY A 855 -25.95 21.96 13.56
C GLY A 855 -24.85 21.80 14.60
N CYS A 856 -23.73 21.19 14.21
CA CYS A 856 -22.52 21.12 15.02
C CYS A 856 -21.31 20.77 14.13
N ALA A 857 -20.10 20.97 14.66
CA ALA A 857 -18.84 20.55 14.06
C ALA A 857 -17.84 20.12 15.15
N ASP A 858 -17.11 19.07 14.81
CA ASP A 858 -16.03 18.39 15.54
C ASP A 858 -15.36 17.51 14.46
N THR A 859 -14.64 18.17 13.54
CA THR A 859 -14.24 17.63 12.23
C THR A 859 -12.73 17.66 11.97
N SER A 860 -12.00 18.33 12.84
CA SER A 860 -10.55 18.42 12.86
C SER A 860 -10.00 18.00 14.22
N PHE A 861 -8.68 18.01 14.37
CA PHE A 861 -8.00 17.79 15.65
C PHE A 861 -7.38 19.10 16.11
N GLY A 862 -6.83 19.14 17.33
CA GLY A 862 -6.12 20.27 17.94
C GLY A 862 -5.44 21.25 16.96
N GLY A 863 -5.92 22.50 16.95
CA GLY A 863 -5.47 23.57 16.05
C GLY A 863 -6.17 23.64 14.69
N GLY A 864 -7.05 22.69 14.36
CA GLY A 864 -7.81 22.66 13.12
C GLY A 864 -9.01 23.61 13.11
N THR A 865 -9.48 23.98 11.91
CA THR A 865 -10.62 24.90 11.73
C THR A 865 -11.93 24.12 11.67
N GLU A 866 -12.87 24.48 12.54
CA GLU A 866 -14.22 23.91 12.53
C GLU A 866 -15.20 24.76 11.71
N ILE A 867 -16.09 24.10 10.97
CA ILE A 867 -17.11 24.75 10.13
C ILE A 867 -18.46 24.06 10.31
N VAL A 868 -19.42 24.77 10.90
CA VAL A 868 -20.81 24.31 10.98
C VAL A 868 -21.60 24.86 9.79
N HIS A 869 -21.96 23.99 8.86
CA HIS A 869 -22.86 24.30 7.74
C HIS A 869 -24.32 24.28 8.19
N LEU A 870 -24.93 25.47 8.31
CA LEU A 870 -26.35 25.64 8.67
C LEU A 870 -27.19 25.82 7.41
N THR A 871 -28.37 25.21 7.38
CA THR A 871 -29.32 25.36 6.25
C THR A 871 -30.70 25.76 6.71
N GLY A 872 -31.43 26.49 5.87
CA GLY A 872 -32.83 26.84 6.14
C GLY A 872 -33.07 27.78 7.33
N LEU A 873 -32.12 28.67 7.62
CA LEU A 873 -32.29 29.75 8.59
C LEU A 873 -33.40 30.71 8.16
N ASN A 874 -34.04 31.36 9.13
CA ASN A 874 -35.09 32.35 8.91
C ASN A 874 -34.55 33.78 9.12
N ALA A 875 -34.91 34.70 8.22
CA ALA A 875 -34.63 36.13 8.39
C ALA A 875 -35.20 36.65 9.72
N GLY A 876 -34.37 37.36 10.50
CA GLY A 876 -34.72 37.85 11.83
C GLY A 876 -34.70 36.77 12.93
N GLY A 877 -34.37 35.52 12.60
CA GLY A 877 -34.17 34.45 13.58
C GLY A 877 -32.85 34.62 14.33
N THR A 878 -32.91 34.48 15.65
CA THR A 878 -31.73 34.43 16.53
C THR A 878 -31.30 32.97 16.73
N TYR A 879 -29.99 32.75 16.65
CA TYR A 879 -29.35 31.45 16.82
C TYR A 879 -28.23 31.59 17.83
N LEU A 880 -28.11 30.63 18.73
CA LEU A 880 -27.02 30.56 19.69
C LEU A 880 -26.05 29.46 19.28
N PHE A 881 -24.78 29.60 19.62
CA PHE A 881 -23.85 28.51 19.50
C PHE A 881 -22.84 28.51 20.63
N ARG A 882 -22.49 27.28 21.00
CA ARG A 882 -21.68 26.92 22.15
C ARG A 882 -20.36 26.38 21.63
N VAL A 883 -19.26 26.80 22.25
CA VAL A 883 -17.91 26.34 21.94
C VAL A 883 -17.29 25.81 23.22
N TYR A 884 -16.70 24.61 23.15
CA TYR A 884 -15.94 24.00 24.25
C TYR A 884 -14.79 23.17 23.70
N SER A 885 -13.87 22.74 24.54
CA SER A 885 -12.76 21.88 24.14
C SER A 885 -13.19 20.42 24.01
N TYR A 886 -12.49 19.63 23.19
CA TYR A 886 -12.72 18.19 23.15
C TYR A 886 -12.27 17.50 24.46
N SER A 887 -11.24 18.04 25.12
CA SER A 887 -10.48 17.39 26.19
C SER A 887 -10.59 18.11 27.52
N SER A 888 -10.98 17.38 28.58
CA SER A 888 -10.98 17.82 29.99
C SER A 888 -9.63 18.26 30.59
N SER A 889 -8.59 18.39 29.77
CA SER A 889 -7.28 18.89 30.20
C SER A 889 -7.21 20.40 30.11
N ILE A 890 -6.54 21.03 31.09
CA ILE A 890 -6.22 22.46 31.05
C ILE A 890 -5.34 22.86 29.84
N THR A 891 -4.64 21.92 29.22
CA THR A 891 -3.91 22.12 27.95
C THR A 891 -4.80 22.05 26.72
N GLY A 892 -6.01 21.50 26.87
CA GLY A 892 -7.05 21.40 25.85
C GLY A 892 -7.89 22.66 25.73
N GLN A 893 -7.90 23.53 26.75
CA GLN A 893 -8.49 24.87 26.70
C GLN A 893 -7.70 25.81 25.77
N GLY A 894 -8.34 26.84 25.21
CA GLY A 894 -7.65 27.69 24.23
C GLY A 894 -8.27 29.04 23.91
N THR A 895 -7.72 29.64 22.85
CA THR A 895 -8.21 30.89 22.24
C THR A 895 -8.48 30.65 20.76
N PHE A 896 -9.47 31.35 20.21
CA PHE A 896 -9.90 31.18 18.83
C PHE A 896 -10.50 32.47 18.28
N ASN A 897 -10.67 32.54 16.97
CA ASN A 897 -11.52 33.52 16.31
C ASN A 897 -12.74 32.81 15.72
N VAL A 898 -13.92 33.38 15.88
CA VAL A 898 -15.16 32.85 15.29
C VAL A 898 -15.84 33.90 14.43
N SER A 899 -16.33 33.48 13.26
CA SER A 899 -17.00 34.32 12.26
C SER A 899 -18.18 33.60 11.63
N ILE A 900 -19.11 34.38 11.08
CA ILE A 900 -20.37 33.86 10.52
C ILE A 900 -20.57 34.40 9.11
N ASP A 901 -20.48 33.50 8.14
CA ASP A 901 -20.58 33.76 6.71
C ASP A 901 -21.94 33.27 6.21
N GLY A 902 -22.97 34.12 6.32
CA GLY A 902 -24.35 33.64 6.23
C GLY A 902 -25.47 34.68 6.17
N SER A 903 -25.37 35.66 5.28
CA SER A 903 -26.52 36.37 4.72
C SER A 903 -26.06 37.17 3.52
N ALA A 904 -26.80 37.10 2.41
CA ALA A 904 -26.29 37.32 1.06
C ALA A 904 -25.37 38.54 0.87
N VAL A 905 -24.10 38.25 0.56
CA VAL A 905 -23.50 38.74 -0.67
C VAL A 905 -22.91 37.57 -1.45
N LEU A 906 -23.35 37.41 -2.70
CA LEU A 906 -22.56 36.68 -3.70
C LEU A 906 -21.16 37.32 -3.77
N PRO A 907 -20.08 36.55 -4.04
CA PRO A 907 -18.75 37.12 -4.21
C PRO A 907 -18.80 38.12 -5.37
N VAL A 908 -18.79 39.42 -5.03
CA VAL A 908 -19.13 40.57 -5.90
C VAL A 908 -20.53 40.47 -6.54
N SER A 909 -21.40 41.44 -6.24
CA SER A 909 -22.61 41.61 -7.05
C SER A 909 -22.26 42.31 -8.36
N LEU A 910 -21.94 41.50 -9.39
CA LEU A 910 -21.79 41.92 -10.77
C LEU A 910 -23.16 42.35 -11.31
N THR A 911 -23.50 43.64 -11.17
CA THR A 911 -24.82 44.17 -11.55
C THR A 911 -25.02 44.23 -13.05
N GLN A 912 -23.93 44.40 -13.80
CA GLN A 912 -23.96 44.45 -15.24
C GLN A 912 -22.65 43.91 -15.81
N PHE A 913 -22.73 43.00 -16.77
CA PHE A 913 -21.67 42.76 -17.75
C PHE A 913 -22.29 42.87 -19.14
N SER A 914 -21.76 43.78 -19.94
CA SER A 914 -22.26 44.13 -21.26
C SER A 914 -21.11 44.33 -22.25
N GLY A 915 -21.46 44.33 -23.53
CA GLY A 915 -20.49 44.39 -24.61
C GLY A 915 -21.05 45.16 -25.79
N GLU A 916 -20.33 46.17 -26.24
CA GLU A 916 -20.69 47.02 -27.37
C GLU A 916 -19.60 46.95 -28.44
N LYS A 917 -20.00 46.76 -29.70
CA LYS A 917 -19.07 46.84 -30.83
C LYS A 917 -18.68 48.30 -31.08
N LYS A 918 -17.38 48.62 -31.01
CA LYS A 918 -16.81 49.95 -31.28
C LYS A 918 -15.87 49.86 -32.49
N GLY A 919 -16.42 50.04 -33.69
CA GLY A 919 -15.66 49.92 -34.94
C GLY A 919 -15.18 48.48 -35.17
N THR A 920 -13.87 48.29 -35.31
CA THR A 920 -13.24 46.95 -35.43
C THR A 920 -12.96 46.28 -34.09
N SER A 921 -13.20 46.97 -32.96
CA SER A 921 -12.94 46.48 -31.61
C SER A 921 -14.24 46.22 -30.85
N ASN A 922 -14.17 45.39 -29.82
CA ASN A 922 -15.29 45.13 -28.91
C ASN A 922 -14.99 45.75 -27.53
N LEU A 923 -15.82 46.70 -27.10
CA LEU A 923 -15.75 47.31 -25.78
C LEU A 923 -16.60 46.48 -24.82
N LEU A 924 -15.94 45.92 -23.81
CA LEU A 924 -16.56 45.19 -22.70
C LEU A 924 -16.65 46.13 -21.51
N ILE A 925 -17.82 46.21 -20.89
CA ILE A 925 -18.09 47.06 -19.72
C ILE A 925 -18.70 46.18 -18.64
N TRP A 926 -18.21 46.32 -17.41
CA TRP A 926 -18.90 45.76 -16.26
C TRP A 926 -18.89 46.67 -15.05
N THR A 927 -19.91 46.47 -14.22
CA THR A 927 -20.14 47.24 -13.02
C THR A 927 -20.34 46.26 -11.86
N THR A 928 -19.67 46.54 -10.76
CA THR A 928 -19.83 45.86 -9.48
C THR A 928 -20.55 46.81 -8.54
N ALA A 929 -21.61 46.37 -7.85
CA ALA A 929 -22.25 47.22 -6.83
C ALA A 929 -21.38 47.31 -5.57
N THR A 930 -20.82 46.17 -5.19
CA THR A 930 -19.88 46.01 -4.08
C THR A 930 -18.85 44.96 -4.48
N GLU A 931 -17.67 45.06 -3.87
CA GLU A 931 -16.62 44.04 -3.97
C GLU A 931 -16.20 43.62 -2.56
N HIS A 932 -16.00 42.32 -2.36
CA HIS A 932 -15.47 41.77 -1.13
C HIS A 932 -14.44 40.70 -1.47
N ASN A 933 -13.25 40.83 -0.90
CA ASN A 933 -12.11 39.94 -1.11
C ASN A 933 -11.73 39.72 -2.60
N ASN A 934 -12.08 40.63 -3.51
CA ASN A 934 -11.90 40.45 -4.95
C ASN A 934 -10.46 40.72 -5.40
N LYS A 935 -9.79 39.75 -6.04
CA LYS A 935 -8.47 39.95 -6.65
C LYS A 935 -8.58 40.60 -8.02
N GLY A 936 -9.65 40.33 -8.76
CA GLY A 936 -9.91 40.90 -10.08
C GLY A 936 -10.61 39.93 -11.04
N PHE A 937 -10.68 40.34 -12.31
CA PHE A 937 -11.47 39.70 -13.34
C PHE A 937 -10.59 39.17 -14.48
N GLU A 938 -10.58 37.86 -14.68
CA GLU A 938 -10.02 37.22 -15.87
C GLU A 938 -11.03 37.30 -17.01
N LEU A 939 -10.70 38.06 -18.06
CA LEU A 939 -11.50 38.12 -19.27
C LEU A 939 -11.24 36.89 -20.13
N GLN A 940 -12.31 36.25 -20.58
CA GLN A 940 -12.27 35.10 -21.46
C GLN A 940 -13.15 35.32 -22.70
N ARG A 941 -12.70 34.82 -23.86
CA ARG A 941 -13.46 34.84 -25.12
C ARG A 941 -13.56 33.47 -25.78
N SER A 942 -14.64 33.24 -26.52
CA SER A 942 -14.91 32.01 -27.24
C SER A 942 -15.45 32.29 -28.65
N TYR A 943 -15.14 31.39 -29.58
CA TYR A 943 -15.65 31.39 -30.96
C TYR A 943 -16.95 30.59 -31.11
N ASN A 944 -17.25 29.68 -30.17
CA ASN A 944 -18.42 28.79 -30.20
C ASN A 944 -19.33 28.88 -28.95
N GLY A 945 -18.91 29.63 -27.92
CA GLY A 945 -19.66 29.78 -26.67
C GLY A 945 -19.40 28.68 -25.63
N ASN A 946 -18.54 27.69 -25.95
CA ASN A 946 -18.18 26.58 -25.06
C ASN A 946 -16.68 26.58 -24.73
N ASP A 947 -15.82 26.75 -25.75
CA ASP A 947 -14.36 26.75 -25.60
C ASP A 947 -13.87 28.18 -25.33
N PHE A 948 -13.57 28.51 -24.08
CA PHE A 948 -13.15 29.84 -23.67
C PHE A 948 -11.62 29.96 -23.52
N LEU A 949 -11.02 30.89 -24.26
CA LEU A 949 -9.62 31.27 -24.17
C LEU A 949 -9.46 32.48 -23.25
N LYS A 950 -8.46 32.43 -22.35
CA LYS A 950 -8.04 33.55 -21.51
C LYS A 950 -7.47 34.69 -22.38
N MET A 951 -7.86 35.93 -22.08
CA MET A 951 -7.37 37.13 -22.75
C MET A 951 -6.43 37.94 -21.86
N ASN A 952 -6.94 38.41 -20.72
CA ASN A 952 -6.21 39.30 -19.81
C ASN A 952 -6.80 39.18 -18.40
N PHE A 953 -6.04 39.60 -17.39
CA PHE A 953 -6.52 39.78 -16.02
C PHE A 953 -6.58 41.27 -15.71
N ILE A 954 -7.72 41.73 -15.19
CA ILE A 954 -7.95 43.11 -14.78
C ILE A 954 -8.09 43.11 -13.27
N GLU A 955 -7.09 43.65 -12.58
CA GLU A 955 -7.08 43.73 -11.12
C GLU A 955 -8.28 44.53 -10.59
N SER A 956 -8.72 44.19 -9.38
CA SER A 956 -9.76 44.96 -8.70
C SER A 956 -9.30 46.41 -8.49
N LYS A 957 -10.21 47.36 -8.72
CA LYS A 957 -10.04 48.77 -8.35
C LYS A 957 -10.33 49.04 -6.87
N ALA A 958 -10.79 48.03 -6.14
CA ALA A 958 -11.09 48.12 -4.73
C ALA A 958 -9.82 48.02 -3.88
N THR A 959 -9.68 48.87 -2.87
CA THR A 959 -8.53 48.81 -1.96
C THR A 959 -8.55 47.49 -1.20
N ASN A 960 -7.46 46.72 -1.30
CA ASN A 960 -7.35 45.35 -0.76
C ASN A 960 -8.51 44.42 -1.20
N GLY A 961 -9.08 44.63 -2.39
CA GLY A 961 -10.18 43.82 -2.93
C GLY A 961 -11.56 44.08 -2.31
N ASN A 962 -11.71 45.12 -1.48
CA ASN A 962 -12.94 45.44 -0.77
C ASN A 962 -13.47 46.84 -1.13
N SER A 963 -14.72 46.92 -1.61
CA SER A 963 -15.41 48.16 -1.95
C SER A 963 -16.89 48.07 -1.59
N ALA A 964 -17.36 48.98 -0.73
CA ALA A 964 -18.78 49.16 -0.44
C ALA A 964 -19.49 50.09 -1.47
N THR A 965 -18.77 50.59 -2.48
CA THR A 965 -19.30 51.49 -3.51
C THR A 965 -19.14 50.91 -4.92
N THR A 966 -20.02 51.37 -5.82
CA THR A 966 -20.07 50.91 -7.20
C THR A 966 -18.76 51.18 -7.94
N LEU A 967 -18.11 50.14 -8.47
CA LEU A 967 -16.92 50.26 -9.31
C LEU A 967 -17.24 49.91 -10.76
N ASN A 968 -16.71 50.71 -11.68
CA ASN A 968 -16.93 50.58 -13.11
C ASN A 968 -15.64 50.17 -13.81
N TYR A 969 -15.72 49.17 -14.66
CA TYR A 969 -14.62 48.59 -15.41
C TYR A 969 -14.91 48.59 -16.89
N GLN A 970 -13.86 48.72 -17.68
CA GLN A 970 -13.93 48.62 -19.14
C GLN A 970 -12.68 47.95 -19.68
N PHE A 971 -12.84 47.21 -20.77
CA PHE A 971 -11.75 46.62 -21.52
C PHE A 971 -12.09 46.65 -23.02
N ILE A 972 -11.09 46.88 -23.88
CA ILE A 972 -11.27 46.91 -25.33
C ILE A 972 -10.54 45.71 -25.94
N ASP A 973 -11.30 44.74 -26.45
CA ASP A 973 -10.75 43.71 -27.33
C ASP A 973 -10.51 44.31 -28.71
N THR A 974 -9.25 44.57 -29.04
CA THR A 974 -8.83 45.11 -30.34
C THR A 974 -8.70 44.06 -31.44
N LYS A 975 -8.92 42.77 -31.13
CA LYS A 975 -8.81 41.65 -32.07
C LYS A 975 -9.94 40.61 -31.86
N PRO A 976 -11.23 41.01 -31.90
CA PRO A 976 -12.35 40.08 -31.73
C PRO A 976 -12.38 39.01 -32.83
N PHE A 977 -13.01 37.86 -32.57
CA PHE A 977 -13.23 36.85 -33.61
C PHE A 977 -14.23 37.35 -34.65
N ALA A 978 -14.04 36.91 -35.90
CA ALA A 978 -14.95 37.22 -36.99
C ALA A 978 -16.30 36.49 -36.83
N GLY A 979 -17.40 37.17 -37.14
CA GLY A 979 -18.73 36.71 -36.72
C GLY A 979 -18.99 36.96 -35.22
N THR A 980 -19.71 36.08 -34.55
CA THR A 980 -20.07 36.28 -33.13
C THR A 980 -18.90 35.91 -32.21
N THR A 981 -18.37 36.86 -31.46
CA THR A 981 -17.48 36.58 -30.33
C THR A 981 -18.29 36.50 -29.04
N TYR A 982 -18.09 35.43 -28.28
CA TYR A 982 -18.69 35.25 -26.96
C TYR A 982 -17.67 35.64 -25.89
N TYR A 983 -18.08 36.42 -24.90
CA TYR A 983 -17.23 36.86 -23.80
C TYR A 983 -17.82 36.45 -22.45
N ARG A 984 -16.97 36.17 -21.48
CA ARG A 984 -17.36 36.06 -20.06
C ARG A 984 -16.23 36.55 -19.17
N LEU A 985 -16.59 36.97 -17.97
CA LEU A 985 -15.66 37.24 -16.89
C LEU A 985 -15.55 36.00 -16.01
N LYS A 986 -14.34 35.65 -15.63
CA LYS A 986 -14.05 34.78 -14.50
C LYS A 986 -13.46 35.65 -13.40
N GLN A 987 -14.28 36.01 -12.43
CA GLN A 987 -13.82 36.67 -11.23
C GLN A 987 -12.96 35.72 -10.41
N ILE A 988 -11.95 36.27 -9.74
CA ILE A 988 -11.04 35.54 -8.85
C ILE A 988 -10.94 36.36 -7.57
N ASP A 989 -11.20 35.72 -6.43
CA ASP A 989 -11.06 36.31 -5.11
C ASP A 989 -9.61 36.12 -4.59
N LEU A 990 -9.20 36.86 -3.56
CA LEU A 990 -7.83 36.80 -3.01
C LEU A 990 -7.50 35.42 -2.41
N ASN A 991 -8.51 34.69 -1.94
CA ASN A 991 -8.41 33.28 -1.49
C ASN A 991 -8.43 32.26 -2.64
N GLY A 992 -8.51 32.70 -3.91
CA GLY A 992 -8.50 31.82 -5.08
C GLY A 992 -9.85 31.19 -5.45
N LYS A 993 -10.94 31.45 -4.71
CA LYS A 993 -12.30 31.12 -5.17
C LYS A 993 -12.62 31.91 -6.45
N THR A 994 -13.46 31.35 -7.33
CA THR A 994 -13.74 31.95 -8.64
C THR A 994 -15.20 31.83 -9.04
N ASN A 995 -15.77 32.90 -9.60
CA ASN A 995 -17.14 32.93 -10.10
C ASN A 995 -17.18 33.35 -11.58
N LEU A 996 -18.23 32.95 -12.32
CA LEU A 996 -18.38 33.22 -13.75
C LEU A 996 -19.57 34.15 -14.01
N SER A 997 -19.38 35.14 -14.89
CA SER A 997 -20.49 35.98 -15.38
C SER A 997 -21.39 35.22 -16.35
N ASN A 998 -22.53 35.83 -16.66
CA ASN A 998 -23.27 35.54 -17.89
C ASN A 998 -22.36 35.70 -19.13
N VAL A 999 -22.67 34.97 -20.19
CA VAL A 999 -21.96 35.08 -21.48
C VAL A 999 -22.57 36.22 -22.30
N VAL A 1000 -21.73 37.17 -22.73
CA VAL A 1000 -22.10 38.28 -23.62
C VAL A 1000 -21.67 37.95 -25.04
N ALA A 1001 -22.63 37.86 -25.96
CA ALA A 1001 -22.37 37.59 -27.37
C ALA A 1001 -22.36 38.91 -28.18
N ILE A 1002 -21.20 39.33 -28.68
CA ILE A 1002 -21.10 40.48 -29.59
C ILE A 1002 -20.99 39.97 -31.02
N LYS A 1003 -21.94 40.37 -31.87
CA LYS A 1003 -21.88 40.10 -33.31
C LYS A 1003 -20.87 41.03 -33.97
N GLY A 1004 -19.66 40.52 -34.21
CA GLY A 1004 -18.69 41.11 -35.13
C GLY A 1004 -19.15 40.99 -36.57
N ASP A 1005 -18.40 41.61 -37.48
CA ASP A 1005 -18.69 41.49 -38.92
C ASP A 1005 -18.50 40.06 -39.38
N LYS A 1006 -19.42 39.57 -40.21
CA LYS A 1006 -19.24 38.29 -40.89
C LYS A 1006 -18.06 38.41 -41.86
N VAL A 1007 -17.27 37.34 -41.98
CA VAL A 1007 -16.32 37.20 -43.09
C VAL A 1007 -17.15 37.10 -44.38
N THR A 1008 -17.29 38.20 -45.10
CA THR A 1008 -18.13 38.26 -46.30
C THR A 1008 -17.40 37.75 -47.54
N ASN A 1009 -16.08 37.89 -47.60
CA ASN A 1009 -15.25 37.54 -48.76
C ASN A 1009 -14.01 36.73 -48.34
N LEU A 1010 -14.10 35.40 -48.46
CA LEU A 1010 -12.92 34.57 -48.72
C LEU A 1010 -12.75 34.46 -50.23
N THR A 1011 -11.57 34.79 -50.73
CA THR A 1011 -11.26 34.66 -52.15
C THR A 1011 -10.20 33.59 -52.36
N VAL A 1012 -10.50 32.62 -53.22
CA VAL A 1012 -9.48 31.77 -53.82
C VAL A 1012 -8.85 32.62 -54.92
N THR A 1013 -7.68 33.21 -54.64
CA THR A 1013 -7.02 34.15 -55.54
C THR A 1013 -6.23 33.46 -56.64
N ASP A 1014 -5.72 32.26 -56.39
CA ASP A 1014 -5.00 31.46 -57.38
C ASP A 1014 -5.05 29.96 -57.05
N VAL A 1015 -4.92 29.11 -58.07
CA VAL A 1015 -4.94 27.65 -57.98
C VAL A 1015 -3.96 27.07 -59.00
N TYR A 1016 -2.81 26.57 -58.54
CA TYR A 1016 -1.70 26.15 -59.42
C TYR A 1016 -0.92 24.91 -58.91
N PRO A 1017 -0.31 24.11 -59.80
CA PRO A 1017 -0.49 24.13 -61.25
C PRO A 1017 -1.93 23.70 -61.62
N ASN A 1018 -2.46 24.26 -62.69
CA ASN A 1018 -3.77 23.92 -63.22
C ASN A 1018 -3.67 23.88 -64.75
N PRO A 1019 -3.61 22.70 -65.39
CA PRO A 1019 -3.88 21.38 -64.81
C PRO A 1019 -2.83 20.86 -63.80
N THR A 1020 -3.22 19.91 -62.95
CA THR A 1020 -2.32 19.20 -62.01
C THR A 1020 -2.44 17.68 -62.14
N ALA A 1021 -1.36 16.95 -61.83
CA ALA A 1021 -1.34 15.49 -61.79
C ALA A 1021 -1.42 14.89 -60.37
N LYS A 1022 -1.00 15.61 -59.34
CA LYS A 1022 -0.91 15.11 -57.94
C LYS A 1022 -1.23 16.15 -56.88
N LEU A 1023 -0.52 17.27 -56.87
CA LEU A 1023 -0.64 18.30 -55.84
C LEU A 1023 -1.19 19.59 -56.45
N LEU A 1024 -2.19 20.16 -55.80
CA LEU A 1024 -2.81 21.44 -56.16
C LEU A 1024 -2.54 22.43 -55.03
N ASN A 1025 -1.86 23.54 -55.34
CA ASN A 1025 -1.70 24.64 -54.40
C ASN A 1025 -2.88 25.59 -54.56
N VAL A 1026 -3.45 26.02 -53.44
CA VAL A 1026 -4.63 26.88 -53.38
C VAL A 1026 -4.25 28.11 -52.58
N VAL A 1027 -4.24 29.27 -53.24
CA VAL A 1027 -3.98 30.54 -52.57
C VAL A 1027 -5.32 31.12 -52.12
N ILE A 1028 -5.48 31.21 -50.81
CA ILE A 1028 -6.69 31.67 -50.12
C ILE A 1028 -6.36 33.01 -49.47
N SER A 1029 -6.93 34.10 -49.98
CA SER A 1029 -6.85 35.40 -49.31
C SER A 1029 -7.95 35.49 -48.25
N SER A 1030 -7.54 35.73 -47.00
CA SER A 1030 -8.43 35.86 -45.86
C SER A 1030 -8.26 37.23 -45.20
N PRO A 1031 -9.35 37.95 -44.87
CA PRO A 1031 -9.27 39.18 -44.09
C PRO A 1031 -9.03 38.92 -42.59
N VAL A 1032 -9.13 37.66 -42.12
CA VAL A 1032 -9.05 37.25 -40.71
C VAL A 1032 -8.39 35.87 -40.55
N ASP A 1033 -7.92 35.55 -39.35
CA ASP A 1033 -7.53 34.18 -39.00
C ASP A 1033 -8.81 33.32 -38.84
N ASP A 1034 -8.90 32.16 -39.51
CA ASP A 1034 -10.04 31.22 -39.41
C ASP A 1034 -9.60 29.78 -39.74
N LYS A 1035 -10.45 28.80 -39.37
CA LYS A 1035 -10.36 27.42 -39.82
C LYS A 1035 -11.35 27.19 -40.95
N VAL A 1036 -10.83 26.85 -42.13
CA VAL A 1036 -11.64 26.62 -43.33
C VAL A 1036 -11.59 25.16 -43.80
N ASN A 1037 -12.63 24.74 -44.50
CA ASN A 1037 -12.73 23.47 -45.20
C ASN A 1037 -12.67 23.74 -46.71
N ILE A 1038 -11.63 23.26 -47.38
CA ILE A 1038 -11.53 23.28 -48.83
C ILE A 1038 -12.28 22.06 -49.36
N VAL A 1039 -13.36 22.30 -50.11
CA VAL A 1039 -14.25 21.27 -50.66
C VAL A 1039 -14.05 21.21 -52.15
N VAL A 1040 -13.72 20.01 -52.65
CA VAL A 1040 -13.64 19.68 -54.08
C VAL A 1040 -14.85 18.84 -54.45
N THR A 1041 -15.57 19.27 -55.48
CA THR A 1041 -16.66 18.54 -56.10
C THR A 1041 -16.32 18.18 -57.54
N ASP A 1042 -16.94 17.13 -58.07
CA ASP A 1042 -17.02 16.96 -59.53
C ASP A 1042 -17.96 18.01 -60.16
N ILE A 1043 -18.09 17.99 -61.48
CA ILE A 1043 -18.98 18.90 -62.23
C ILE A 1043 -20.47 18.70 -61.94
N THR A 1044 -20.87 17.59 -61.29
CA THR A 1044 -22.26 17.35 -60.87
C THR A 1044 -22.57 17.91 -59.48
N GLY A 1045 -21.55 18.46 -58.80
CA GLY A 1045 -21.66 19.01 -57.44
C GLY A 1045 -21.47 17.97 -56.34
N LYS A 1046 -21.21 16.71 -56.68
CA LYS A 1046 -20.88 15.66 -55.70
C LYS A 1046 -19.51 15.92 -55.10
N VAL A 1047 -19.44 16.01 -53.76
CA VAL A 1047 -18.18 16.17 -53.03
C VAL A 1047 -17.31 14.92 -53.22
N VAL A 1048 -16.09 15.11 -53.74
CA VAL A 1048 -15.09 14.06 -53.96
C VAL A 1048 -13.92 14.16 -52.98
N LYS A 1049 -13.65 15.34 -52.41
CA LYS A 1049 -12.67 15.53 -51.33
C LYS A 1049 -13.02 16.74 -50.48
N THR A 1050 -12.72 16.66 -49.19
CA THR A 1050 -12.76 17.78 -48.23
C THR A 1050 -11.48 17.75 -47.41
N GLN A 1051 -10.86 18.91 -47.21
CA GLN A 1051 -9.64 19.05 -46.41
C GLN A 1051 -9.71 20.32 -45.57
N SER A 1052 -9.54 20.20 -44.25
CA SER A 1052 -9.47 21.37 -43.37
C SER A 1052 -8.08 22.02 -43.42
N ALA A 1053 -8.04 23.35 -43.35
CA ALA A 1053 -6.83 24.15 -43.22
C ALA A 1053 -7.02 25.26 -42.18
N GLN A 1054 -5.95 25.62 -41.48
CA GLN A 1054 -5.89 26.87 -40.71
C GLN A 1054 -5.35 27.94 -41.65
N ILE A 1055 -5.97 29.12 -41.65
CA ILE A 1055 -5.54 30.27 -42.45
C ILE A 1055 -5.42 31.50 -41.57
N ALA A 1056 -4.43 32.34 -41.85
CA ALA A 1056 -4.18 33.62 -41.19
C ALA A 1056 -4.64 34.81 -42.05
N VAL A 1057 -4.61 36.03 -41.52
CA VAL A 1057 -4.79 37.26 -42.31
C VAL A 1057 -3.79 37.32 -43.48
N GLY A 1058 -4.30 37.58 -44.69
CA GLY A 1058 -3.52 37.68 -45.92
C GLY A 1058 -3.64 36.46 -46.83
N ASN A 1059 -2.64 36.25 -47.69
CA ASN A 1059 -2.63 35.14 -48.66
C ASN A 1059 -2.02 33.88 -48.04
N ASN A 1060 -2.81 32.82 -47.97
CA ASN A 1060 -2.44 31.53 -47.41
C ASN A 1060 -2.31 30.50 -48.52
N ASN A 1061 -1.21 29.74 -48.54
CA ASN A 1061 -1.05 28.65 -49.50
C ASN A 1061 -1.40 27.31 -48.85
N SER A 1062 -2.48 26.68 -49.29
CA SER A 1062 -2.90 25.36 -48.84
C SER A 1062 -2.73 24.34 -49.96
N GLN A 1063 -1.96 23.28 -49.69
CA GLN A 1063 -1.72 22.21 -50.67
C GLN A 1063 -2.71 21.05 -50.50
N ILE A 1064 -3.30 20.61 -51.61
CA ILE A 1064 -4.28 19.52 -51.66
C ILE A 1064 -3.74 18.41 -52.55
N ASP A 1065 -3.67 17.19 -52.00
CA ASP A 1065 -3.40 16.00 -52.78
C ASP A 1065 -4.67 15.57 -53.54
N VAL A 1066 -4.60 15.63 -54.87
CA VAL A 1066 -5.64 15.21 -55.81
C VAL A 1066 -5.23 13.97 -56.61
N SER A 1067 -4.13 13.30 -56.25
CA SER A 1067 -3.65 12.09 -56.94
C SER A 1067 -4.70 10.98 -57.06
N ASN A 1068 -5.53 10.81 -56.02
CA ASN A 1068 -6.63 9.84 -55.97
C ASN A 1068 -7.91 10.29 -56.71
N LEU A 1069 -7.91 11.44 -57.37
CA LEU A 1069 -9.01 11.88 -58.24
C LEU A 1069 -8.77 11.40 -59.68
N ALA A 1070 -9.83 10.92 -60.32
CA ALA A 1070 -9.82 10.54 -61.73
C ALA A 1070 -9.50 11.74 -62.64
N THR A 1071 -9.02 11.48 -63.84
CA THR A 1071 -8.75 12.51 -64.85
C THR A 1071 -10.05 13.26 -65.19
N GLY A 1072 -10.06 14.60 -65.06
CA GLY A 1072 -11.31 15.36 -65.26
C GLY A 1072 -11.28 16.81 -64.79
N THR A 1073 -12.39 17.50 -65.04
CA THR A 1073 -12.65 18.84 -64.47
C THR A 1073 -13.27 18.70 -63.08
N TYR A 1074 -12.76 19.48 -62.13
CA TYR A 1074 -13.30 19.59 -60.77
C TYR A 1074 -13.60 21.05 -60.44
N LEU A 1075 -14.59 21.24 -59.58
CA LEU A 1075 -14.93 22.52 -58.98
C LEU A 1075 -14.46 22.50 -57.53
N MET A 1076 -14.00 23.64 -57.02
CA MET A 1076 -13.59 23.77 -55.63
C MET A 1076 -14.07 25.07 -55.01
N LYS A 1077 -14.38 25.02 -53.72
CA LYS A 1077 -14.74 26.18 -52.90
C LYS A 1077 -14.17 26.03 -51.50
N VAL A 1078 -13.85 27.14 -50.88
CA VAL A 1078 -13.40 27.21 -49.49
C VAL A 1078 -14.62 27.57 -48.64
N MET A 1079 -14.88 26.82 -47.57
CA MET A 1079 -16.02 27.06 -46.67
C MET A 1079 -15.53 27.32 -45.25
N CYS A 1080 -16.03 28.38 -44.62
CA CYS A 1080 -15.68 28.81 -43.28
C CYS A 1080 -16.30 27.92 -42.21
N SER A 1081 -15.71 27.95 -41.01
CA SER A 1081 -16.32 27.45 -39.78
C SER A 1081 -17.74 28.00 -39.54
N ASN A 1082 -17.96 29.28 -39.88
CA ASN A 1082 -19.22 30.01 -39.73
C ASN A 1082 -20.18 29.90 -40.96
N GLY A 1083 -19.84 29.11 -41.98
CA GLY A 1083 -20.67 28.87 -43.15
C GLY A 1083 -20.54 29.85 -44.33
N CYS A 1084 -19.65 30.86 -44.29
CA CYS A 1084 -19.30 31.58 -45.52
C CYS A 1084 -18.62 30.65 -46.56
N THR A 1085 -18.77 30.98 -47.85
CA THR A 1085 -18.20 30.20 -48.96
C THR A 1085 -17.51 31.13 -49.95
N SER A 1086 -16.31 30.77 -50.40
CA SER A 1086 -15.64 31.46 -51.51
C SER A 1086 -16.43 31.33 -52.81
N THR A 1087 -16.05 32.15 -53.80
CA THR A 1087 -16.33 31.84 -55.22
C THR A 1087 -15.86 30.42 -55.55
N THR A 1088 -16.58 29.77 -56.47
CA THR A 1088 -16.23 28.42 -56.93
C THR A 1088 -15.18 28.52 -58.04
N THR A 1089 -14.00 27.96 -57.81
CA THR A 1089 -12.89 27.95 -58.76
C THR A 1089 -12.81 26.59 -59.46
N LYS A 1090 -12.52 26.58 -60.76
CA LYS A 1090 -12.38 25.36 -61.57
C LYS A 1090 -10.91 24.95 -61.68
N PHE A 1091 -10.60 23.67 -61.50
CA PHE A 1091 -9.32 23.09 -61.87
C PHE A 1091 -9.45 21.79 -62.67
N VAL A 1092 -8.37 21.39 -63.34
CA VAL A 1092 -8.30 20.18 -64.15
C VAL A 1092 -7.28 19.21 -63.56
N LYS A 1093 -7.71 17.97 -63.33
CA LYS A 1093 -6.85 16.84 -62.96
C LYS A 1093 -6.44 16.10 -64.24
N GLN A 1094 -5.13 15.99 -64.47
CA GLN A 1094 -4.49 15.16 -65.50
C GLN A 1094 -4.00 13.82 -64.91
#